data_AF-M5U682-F1
#
_entry.id   AF-M5U682-F1
#
_cell.length_a   1.000
_cell.length_b   1.000
_cell.length_c   1.000
_cell.angle_alpha   90.00
_cell.angle_beta   90.00
_cell.angle_gamma   90.00
#
_symmetry.space_group_name_H-M   'P 1'
#
loop_
_entity.id
_entity.type
_entity.pdbx_description
1 polymer ?
#
loop_
_entity_poly.entity_id
_entity_poly.type
_entity_poly.pdbx_seq_one_letter_code
_entity_poly.pdbx_strand_id
1 'polypeptide(L)'
;MCRDETIRHRSWRQDRINVMASFYIKTDLAVVGPFTGIEIREATMAGIIRPNSYLGHQSDGPWVAAAGAGLFDEKGNALPHPAGTQVPTYQTRGMPGAFMGPFKLRELIGLACQGMLPPGTELQSDPDRPWIPITGTGILPACLRGDLVKIDKTGKRVLRTVVPRDLEEHQARLDASLSPIQRAGQVQVKGATASPLAEVSKRVSLKDSGEVSGDASQTTAGEQSGPPRDRRTEAFHYGAMPVPKRHDASADQNGGEEKVGVFTKSRELGTRYRKWCEETVGHKVRPRVLVAMVALLVCLIGLPVGYTAYKRMPMSRHRILGQWIANVDVDSDASLDGVVGPAMGVSFDESGKCVLMNTVGSSWTGDYTWLNRSDLRNNFRPLDEFEIRYDTPESHHRTAVVEDSDGYIELGGFVKAPPLLDGHPVRGLFVRRDGDRLSIGYPVKAHWANGRRVLSAAWVDAMSFQRLRDAPAGRSSNAKPDDASTVPAVVNDQRSFAAGDEIREHLRSLQDEKPREGDSIGGAVSISRAVQRAESGGDFEFTVGSGSVGRRVAWQASFAHSQLVDAAYLLRRFGVPITAEPVREFEKPRVTGGELFDGASWLRYDGIDFVADRDGRIVFLRLREPGLPNLSGGIAGAGSAP
;
A
#
# COMPACT_ATOMS: atom_id res chain seq x y z
N MET A 1 -48.26 58.00 -4.04
CA MET A 1 -46.82 57.88 -3.77
C MET A 1 -46.66 57.23 -2.41
N CYS A 2 -45.79 56.20 -2.33
CA CYS A 2 -45.45 55.38 -1.16
C CYS A 2 -46.62 54.65 -0.46
N ARG A 3 -46.79 53.36 -0.79
CA ARG A 3 -47.60 52.41 -0.03
C ARG A 3 -46.70 51.69 0.97
N ASP A 4 -47.12 51.75 2.24
CA ASP A 4 -46.64 50.92 3.34
C ASP A 4 -47.01 49.45 3.13
N GLU A 5 -46.02 48.56 3.13
CA GLU A 5 -46.22 47.12 3.24
C GLU A 5 -45.74 46.62 4.60
N THR A 6 -46.70 46.50 5.52
CA THR A 6 -46.60 45.73 6.76
C THR A 6 -46.37 44.25 6.47
N ILE A 7 -45.15 43.77 6.70
CA ILE A 7 -44.79 42.34 6.66
C ILE A 7 -45.23 41.68 7.97
N ARG A 8 -46.22 40.78 7.88
CA ARG A 8 -46.65 39.90 8.98
C ARG A 8 -45.64 38.76 9.16
N HIS A 9 -45.00 38.71 10.32
CA HIS A 9 -44.27 37.54 10.81
C HIS A 9 -45.24 36.36 11.03
N ARG A 10 -45.12 35.30 10.22
CA ARG A 10 -45.62 33.96 10.57
C ARG A 10 -44.45 33.15 11.15
N SER A 11 -44.56 32.86 12.44
CA SER A 11 -43.67 31.94 13.15
C SER A 11 -43.96 30.51 12.67
N TRP A 12 -43.00 29.94 11.93
CA TRP A 12 -42.93 28.50 11.73
C TRP A 12 -42.11 27.92 12.88
N ARG A 13 -42.80 27.39 13.90
CA ARG A 13 -42.17 26.42 14.81
C ARG A 13 -42.02 25.13 14.03
N GLN A 14 -40.80 24.88 13.58
CA GLN A 14 -40.41 23.64 12.96
C GLN A 14 -39.32 23.07 13.85
N ASP A 15 -39.63 21.97 14.53
CA ASP A 15 -38.65 21.11 15.19
C ASP A 15 -37.79 20.46 14.10
N ARG A 16 -36.89 21.27 13.50
CA ARG A 16 -35.83 20.78 12.64
C ARG A 16 -34.76 20.23 13.56
N ILE A 17 -34.61 18.90 13.56
CA ILE A 17 -33.31 18.31 13.82
C ILE A 17 -32.35 18.97 12.83
N ASN A 18 -31.53 19.89 13.30
CA ASN A 18 -30.51 20.57 12.49
C ASN A 18 -29.53 19.50 12.01
N VAL A 19 -29.81 18.92 10.84
CA VAL A 19 -28.84 18.08 10.13
C VAL A 19 -27.70 19.03 9.78
N MET A 20 -26.64 19.01 10.59
CA MET A 20 -25.45 19.79 10.31
C MET A 20 -24.93 19.38 8.94
N ALA A 21 -24.80 20.37 8.04
CA ALA A 21 -24.31 20.13 6.70
C ALA A 21 -22.95 19.42 6.77
N SER A 22 -22.89 18.23 6.18
CA SER A 22 -21.69 17.41 6.12
C SER A 22 -20.99 17.64 4.79
N PHE A 23 -19.66 17.66 4.83
CA PHE A 23 -18.80 17.86 3.67
C PHE A 23 -17.79 16.72 3.55
N TYR A 24 -17.45 16.36 2.32
CA TYR A 24 -16.47 15.35 1.98
C TYR A 24 -15.39 15.98 1.10
N ILE A 25 -14.14 15.59 1.32
CA ILE A 25 -13.00 16.00 0.51
C ILE A 25 -12.58 14.81 -0.35
N LYS A 26 -12.46 15.04 -1.65
CA LYS A 26 -11.91 14.03 -2.56
C LYS A 26 -10.40 14.20 -2.68
N THR A 27 -9.68 13.12 -2.40
CA THR A 27 -8.23 13.03 -2.52
C THR A 27 -7.85 12.10 -3.67
N ASP A 28 -6.56 11.98 -3.98
CA ASP A 28 -6.08 11.10 -5.06
C ASP A 28 -6.43 9.62 -4.81
N LEU A 29 -6.50 9.22 -3.53
CA LEU A 29 -6.63 7.83 -3.10
C LEU A 29 -8.04 7.49 -2.62
N ALA A 30 -8.76 8.44 -2.03
CA ALA A 30 -10.02 8.17 -1.34
C ALA A 30 -10.94 9.40 -1.29
N VAL A 31 -12.15 9.18 -0.78
CA VAL A 31 -13.05 10.24 -0.33
C VAL A 31 -13.05 10.24 1.18
N VAL A 32 -12.82 11.40 1.80
CA VAL A 32 -12.62 11.54 3.25
C VAL A 32 -13.70 12.45 3.82
N GLY A 33 -14.30 12.07 4.94
CA GLY A 33 -15.38 12.80 5.61
C GLY A 33 -16.33 11.84 6.35
N PRO A 34 -17.43 12.34 6.94
CA PRO A 34 -17.94 13.71 6.85
C PRO A 34 -17.16 14.70 7.72
N PHE A 35 -17.10 15.96 7.28
CA PHE A 35 -16.56 17.10 8.01
C PHE A 35 -17.60 18.21 8.12
N THR A 36 -17.48 19.03 9.15
CA THR A 36 -18.26 20.25 9.34
C THR A 36 -17.73 21.40 8.46
N GLY A 37 -18.55 22.40 8.19
CA GLY A 37 -18.10 23.59 7.46
C GLY A 37 -16.96 24.34 8.16
N ILE A 38 -16.91 24.30 9.51
CA ILE A 38 -15.82 24.89 10.29
C ILE A 38 -14.51 24.16 10.02
N GLU A 39 -14.52 22.82 10.04
CA GLU A 39 -13.35 21.99 9.78
C GLU A 39 -12.80 22.19 8.37
N ILE A 40 -13.68 22.22 7.36
CA ILE A 40 -13.28 22.49 5.97
C ILE A 40 -12.58 23.85 5.89
N ARG A 41 -13.16 24.90 6.46
CA ARG A 41 -12.58 26.25 6.36
C ARG A 41 -11.29 26.40 7.18
N GLU A 42 -11.19 25.76 8.35
CA GLU A 42 -9.93 25.70 9.11
C GLU A 42 -8.84 24.94 8.35
N ALA A 43 -9.17 23.84 7.66
CA ALA A 43 -8.22 23.11 6.80
C ALA A 43 -7.81 23.91 5.56
N THR A 44 -8.72 24.70 4.99
CA THR A 44 -8.39 25.67 3.93
C THR A 44 -7.42 26.73 4.43
N MET A 45 -7.67 27.34 5.60
CA MET A 45 -6.76 28.33 6.20
C MET A 45 -5.42 27.71 6.64
N ALA A 46 -5.39 26.43 7.00
CA ALA A 46 -4.15 25.69 7.27
C ALA A 46 -3.34 25.36 5.99
N GLY A 47 -3.89 25.64 4.81
CA GLY A 47 -3.27 25.36 3.51
C GLY A 47 -3.32 23.88 3.09
N ILE A 48 -4.21 23.10 3.70
CA ILE A 48 -4.41 21.68 3.35
C ILE A 48 -5.37 21.57 2.15
N ILE A 49 -6.50 22.26 2.22
CA ILE A 49 -7.45 22.36 1.10
C ILE A 49 -7.01 23.54 0.23
N ARG A 50 -6.98 23.33 -1.09
CA ARG A 50 -6.56 24.29 -2.11
C ARG A 50 -7.72 24.72 -2.99
N PRO A 51 -7.58 25.80 -3.78
CA PRO A 51 -8.61 26.25 -4.72
C PRO A 51 -9.12 25.13 -5.65
N ASN A 52 -8.23 24.23 -6.08
CA ASN A 52 -8.52 23.10 -6.97
C ASN A 52 -8.85 21.78 -6.24
N SER A 53 -8.90 21.75 -4.90
CA SER A 53 -9.38 20.59 -4.16
C SER A 53 -10.87 20.40 -4.39
N TYR A 54 -11.34 19.16 -4.47
CA TYR A 54 -12.75 18.87 -4.73
C TYR A 54 -13.51 18.55 -3.44
N LEU A 55 -14.66 19.21 -3.27
CA LEU A 55 -15.55 19.08 -2.12
C LEU A 55 -16.94 18.60 -2.58
N GLY A 56 -17.59 17.78 -1.77
CA GLY A 56 -18.96 17.31 -2.01
C GLY A 56 -19.78 17.29 -0.73
N HIS A 57 -21.10 17.38 -0.84
CA HIS A 57 -22.00 17.20 0.31
C HIS A 57 -22.24 15.73 0.65
N GLN A 58 -21.95 14.84 -0.29
CA GLN A 58 -22.05 13.38 -0.13
C GLN A 58 -20.74 12.74 -0.56
N SER A 59 -20.54 11.48 -0.16
CA SER A 59 -19.31 10.73 -0.46
C SER A 59 -19.17 10.34 -1.93
N ASP A 60 -20.24 10.43 -2.73
CA ASP A 60 -20.31 10.13 -4.16
C ASP A 60 -20.32 11.38 -5.05
N GLY A 61 -20.70 12.54 -4.50
CA GLY A 61 -20.70 13.83 -5.18
C GLY A 61 -22.02 14.60 -4.98
N PRO A 62 -22.36 15.57 -5.84
CA PRO A 62 -21.51 16.16 -6.87
C PRO A 62 -20.27 16.83 -6.27
N TRP A 63 -19.18 16.85 -7.05
CA TRP A 63 -17.89 17.43 -6.64
C TRP A 63 -17.74 18.83 -7.19
N VAL A 64 -17.44 19.78 -6.31
CA VAL A 64 -17.23 21.20 -6.63
C VAL A 64 -15.81 21.57 -6.22
N ALA A 65 -15.09 22.28 -7.07
CA ALA A 65 -13.79 22.83 -6.70
C ALA A 65 -13.95 23.78 -5.50
N ALA A 66 -13.04 23.73 -4.54
CA ALA A 66 -13.15 24.48 -3.30
C ALA A 66 -13.15 26.01 -3.52
N ALA A 67 -12.54 26.49 -4.60
CA ALA A 67 -12.69 27.87 -5.07
C ALA A 67 -14.15 28.24 -5.35
N GLY A 68 -14.88 27.36 -6.05
CA GLY A 68 -16.31 27.52 -6.34
C GLY A 68 -17.22 27.32 -5.12
N ALA A 69 -16.70 26.78 -4.01
CA ALA A 69 -17.43 26.59 -2.76
C ALA A 69 -17.37 27.82 -1.82
N GLY A 70 -16.81 28.96 -2.26
CA GLY A 70 -16.73 30.18 -1.45
C GLY A 70 -15.73 30.10 -0.29
N LEU A 71 -14.71 29.26 -0.42
CA LEU A 71 -13.63 29.12 0.55
C LEU A 71 -12.42 30.02 0.24
N PHE A 72 -12.34 30.56 -0.97
CA PHE A 72 -11.23 31.38 -1.43
C PHE A 72 -11.73 32.70 -2.03
N ASP A 73 -10.90 33.73 -1.94
CA ASP A 73 -11.09 34.98 -2.69
C ASP A 73 -10.67 34.80 -4.16
N GLU A 74 -10.87 35.83 -4.98
CA GLU A 74 -10.49 35.83 -6.40
C GLU A 74 -8.98 35.65 -6.63
N LYS A 75 -8.16 35.92 -5.60
CA LYS A 75 -6.69 35.76 -5.64
C LYS A 75 -6.25 34.39 -5.16
N GLY A 76 -7.18 33.51 -4.78
CA GLY A 76 -6.90 32.18 -4.25
C GLY A 76 -6.45 32.16 -2.79
N ASN A 77 -6.64 33.24 -2.03
CA ASN A 77 -6.40 33.25 -0.59
C ASN A 77 -7.61 32.68 0.15
N ALA A 78 -7.36 31.90 1.20
CA ALA A 78 -8.41 31.36 2.06
C ALA A 78 -9.22 32.50 2.71
N LEU A 79 -10.55 32.46 2.54
CA LEU A 79 -11.45 33.41 3.19
C LEU A 79 -11.63 33.06 4.68
N PRO A 80 -11.68 34.04 5.59
CA PRO A 80 -11.94 33.80 7.01
C PRO A 80 -13.35 33.26 7.24
N HIS A 81 -13.65 32.79 8.45
CA HIS A 81 -15.02 32.41 8.81
C HIS A 81 -15.98 33.61 8.70
N PRO A 82 -17.26 33.37 8.34
CA PRO A 82 -18.29 34.41 8.44
C PRO A 82 -18.33 35.03 9.83
N ALA A 83 -18.59 36.34 9.90
CA ALA A 83 -18.69 37.05 11.18
C ALA A 83 -19.67 36.36 12.13
N GLY A 84 -19.30 36.25 13.41
CA GLY A 84 -20.09 35.56 14.44
C GLY A 84 -19.88 34.04 14.53
N THR A 85 -19.13 33.42 13.60
CA THR A 85 -18.77 32.01 13.70
C THR A 85 -17.78 31.80 14.85
N GLN A 86 -18.15 30.97 15.82
CA GLN A 86 -17.26 30.57 16.91
C GLN A 86 -16.42 29.37 16.47
N VAL A 87 -15.11 29.58 16.34
CA VAL A 87 -14.17 28.48 16.09
C VAL A 87 -13.70 27.95 17.44
N PRO A 88 -13.85 26.64 17.71
CA PRO A 88 -13.40 26.08 18.97
C PRO A 88 -11.87 26.19 19.10
N THR A 89 -11.42 26.62 20.27
CA THR A 89 -10.04 26.50 20.72
C THR A 89 -9.91 25.26 21.58
N TYR A 90 -8.83 24.50 21.43
CA TYR A 90 -8.61 23.26 22.15
C TYR A 90 -7.39 23.40 23.05
N GLN A 91 -7.54 23.09 24.33
CA GLN A 91 -6.39 22.76 25.17
C GLN A 91 -5.88 21.38 24.75
N THR A 92 -4.56 21.23 24.65
CA THR A 92 -3.91 19.96 24.30
C THR A 92 -3.13 19.40 25.49
N ARG A 93 -3.08 18.08 25.61
CA ARG A 93 -2.13 17.38 26.48
C ARG A 93 -1.56 16.16 25.77
N GLY A 94 -0.35 15.73 26.15
CA GLY A 94 0.37 14.63 25.49
C GLY A 94 1.24 15.05 24.30
N MET A 95 1.37 16.34 24.02
CA MET A 95 2.35 16.86 23.06
C MET A 95 3.77 16.92 23.67
N PRO A 96 4.85 16.61 22.91
CA PRO A 96 6.21 16.65 23.43
C PRO A 96 6.61 18.10 23.70
N GLY A 97 7.27 18.36 24.84
CA GLY A 97 7.67 19.72 25.24
C GLY A 97 6.75 20.41 26.25
N ALA A 98 5.85 19.66 26.91
CA ALA A 98 5.07 20.10 28.07
C ALA A 98 4.26 21.41 27.91
N PHE A 99 3.88 21.77 26.67
CA PHE A 99 3.00 22.91 26.44
C PHE A 99 1.53 22.46 26.51
N MET A 100 0.89 22.68 27.67
CA MET A 100 -0.57 22.76 27.73
C MET A 100 -0.95 24.18 27.30
N GLY A 101 -1.45 24.33 26.08
CA GLY A 101 -1.82 25.63 25.54
C GLY A 101 -3.09 25.56 24.72
N PRO A 102 -3.82 26.69 24.56
CA PRO A 102 -4.95 26.76 23.65
C PRO A 102 -4.44 26.79 22.20
N PHE A 103 -4.83 25.81 21.41
CA PHE A 103 -4.57 25.75 19.98
C PHE A 103 -5.85 25.99 19.19
N LYS A 104 -5.75 26.72 18.09
CA LYS A 104 -6.83 26.80 17.10
C LYS A 104 -6.87 25.50 16.30
N LEU A 105 -8.04 25.11 15.83
CA LEU A 105 -8.20 23.89 15.03
C LEU A 105 -7.25 23.87 13.81
N ARG A 106 -7.09 24.98 13.08
CA ARG A 106 -6.12 25.09 11.96
C ARG A 106 -4.67 24.82 12.35
N GLU A 107 -4.27 25.16 13.58
CA GLU A 107 -2.90 24.92 14.08
C GLU A 107 -2.71 23.42 14.33
N LEU A 108 -3.71 22.77 14.96
CA LEU A 108 -3.71 21.32 15.15
C LEU A 108 -3.73 20.56 13.82
N ILE A 109 -4.52 21.01 12.83
CA ILE A 109 -4.51 20.45 11.47
C ILE A 109 -3.12 20.58 10.84
N GLY A 110 -2.50 21.75 10.96
CA GLY A 110 -1.15 22.00 10.48
C GLY A 110 -0.12 21.04 11.11
N LEU A 111 -0.16 20.90 12.44
CA LEU A 111 0.71 20.00 13.21
C LEU A 111 0.45 18.53 12.84
N ALA A 112 -0.81 18.10 12.71
CA ALA A 112 -1.17 16.74 12.31
C ALA A 112 -0.66 16.40 10.90
N CYS A 113 -0.89 17.28 9.93
CA CYS A 113 -0.41 17.08 8.56
C CYS A 113 1.11 17.16 8.42
N GLN A 114 1.79 17.82 9.37
CA GLN A 114 3.25 17.80 9.50
C GLN A 114 3.71 16.62 10.35
N GLY A 115 2.83 15.81 10.94
CA GLY A 115 3.18 14.71 11.84
C GLY A 115 3.79 15.14 13.18
N MET A 116 3.72 16.43 13.51
CA MET A 116 4.18 16.96 14.79
C MET A 116 3.18 16.75 15.93
N LEU A 117 1.99 16.22 15.63
CA LEU A 117 0.93 15.99 16.61
C LEU A 117 0.88 14.50 16.97
N PRO A 118 1.29 14.10 18.19
CA PRO A 118 1.29 12.70 18.58
C PRO A 118 -0.12 12.09 18.57
N PRO A 119 -0.23 10.78 18.32
CA PRO A 119 -1.49 10.06 18.24
C PRO A 119 -2.17 9.91 19.60
N GLY A 120 -1.39 9.91 20.69
CA GLY A 120 -1.89 9.93 22.06
C GLY A 120 -2.27 11.31 22.58
N THR A 121 -2.30 12.34 21.73
CA THR A 121 -2.71 13.69 22.13
C THR A 121 -4.20 13.68 22.47
N GLU A 122 -4.55 14.31 23.59
CA GLU A 122 -5.94 14.55 23.97
C GLU A 122 -6.25 16.04 23.91
N LEU A 123 -7.50 16.34 23.60
CA LEU A 123 -8.01 17.67 23.31
C LEU A 123 -9.15 18.00 24.27
N GLN A 124 -9.24 19.24 24.71
CA GLN A 124 -10.35 19.72 25.53
C GLN A 124 -10.79 21.08 24.99
N SER A 125 -12.00 21.16 24.44
CA SER A 125 -12.52 22.41 23.86
C SER A 125 -12.99 23.42 24.91
N ASP A 126 -13.35 22.95 26.10
CA ASP A 126 -13.91 23.70 27.21
C ASP A 126 -13.42 23.06 28.52
N PRO A 127 -12.91 23.82 29.51
CA PRO A 127 -12.48 23.28 30.81
C PRO A 127 -13.49 22.35 31.49
N ASP A 128 -14.79 22.55 31.26
CA ASP A 128 -15.84 21.73 31.88
C ASP A 128 -16.15 20.44 31.10
N ARG A 129 -15.61 20.29 29.89
CA ARG A 129 -15.80 19.09 29.06
C ARG A 129 -14.69 18.06 29.32
N PRO A 130 -14.98 16.76 29.21
CA PRO A 130 -13.92 15.76 29.32
C PRO A 130 -12.89 15.92 28.21
N TRP A 131 -11.65 15.51 28.50
CA TRP A 131 -10.61 15.34 27.50
C TRP A 131 -11.06 14.27 26.50
N ILE A 132 -11.03 14.62 25.21
CA ILE A 132 -11.34 13.71 24.11
C ILE A 132 -10.03 13.31 23.41
N PRO A 133 -9.87 12.04 23.01
CA PRO A 133 -8.71 11.65 22.22
C PRO A 133 -8.74 12.39 20.88
N ILE A 134 -7.57 12.68 20.31
CA ILE A 134 -7.48 13.35 19.00
C ILE A 134 -8.22 12.60 17.89
N THR A 135 -8.32 11.27 18.02
CA THR A 135 -9.10 10.40 17.12
C THR A 135 -10.61 10.69 17.14
N GLY A 136 -11.11 11.30 18.22
CA GLY A 136 -12.52 11.67 18.40
C GLY A 136 -12.90 13.03 17.82
N THR A 137 -11.96 13.73 17.18
CA THR A 137 -12.24 15.00 16.46
C THR A 137 -12.37 14.72 14.96
N GLY A 138 -13.19 15.46 14.21
CA GLY A 138 -13.56 15.02 12.85
C GLY A 138 -12.40 15.00 11.85
N ILE A 139 -11.78 16.15 11.57
CA ILE A 139 -10.77 16.27 10.51
C ILE A 139 -9.34 15.84 10.89
N LEU A 140 -8.96 15.91 12.17
CA LEU A 140 -7.61 15.58 12.62
C LEU A 140 -7.20 14.10 12.37
N PRO A 141 -8.07 13.08 12.54
CA PRO A 141 -7.76 11.70 12.21
C PRO A 141 -7.41 11.50 10.73
N ALA A 142 -8.09 12.21 9.82
CA ALA A 142 -7.75 12.18 8.39
C ALA A 142 -6.37 12.79 8.13
N CYS A 143 -6.04 13.87 8.84
CA CYS A 143 -4.71 14.47 8.84
C CYS A 143 -3.65 13.57 9.49
N LEU A 144 -3.99 12.76 10.49
CA LEU A 144 -3.06 11.82 11.10
C LEU A 144 -2.83 10.58 10.23
N ARG A 145 -3.87 10.00 9.60
CA ARG A 145 -3.74 8.75 8.82
C ARG A 145 -2.92 8.86 7.55
N GLY A 146 -3.04 9.96 6.82
CA GLY A 146 -2.43 10.04 5.48
C GLY A 146 -3.33 10.71 4.48
N ASP A 147 -4.62 10.67 4.77
CA ASP A 147 -5.68 10.99 3.85
C ASP A 147 -5.61 12.46 3.41
N LEU A 148 -5.32 13.36 4.36
CA LEU A 148 -5.09 14.78 4.10
C LEU A 148 -3.63 15.15 4.34
N VAL A 149 -2.94 15.60 3.29
CA VAL A 149 -1.53 16.00 3.33
C VAL A 149 -1.38 17.48 3.02
N LYS A 150 -0.43 18.12 3.72
CA LYS A 150 -0.03 19.48 3.38
C LYS A 150 0.80 19.45 2.09
N ILE A 151 0.43 20.27 1.14
CA ILE A 151 1.18 20.47 -0.09
C ILE A 151 1.75 21.89 -0.03
N ASP A 152 3.01 22.09 -0.37
CA ASP A 152 3.66 23.41 -0.37
C ASP A 152 3.31 24.24 -1.61
N LYS A 153 3.68 25.52 -1.64
CA LYS A 153 3.36 26.41 -2.78
C LYS A 153 3.86 25.89 -4.14
N THR A 154 4.86 25.00 -4.16
CA THR A 154 5.42 24.40 -5.38
C THR A 154 4.63 23.18 -5.87
N GLY A 155 3.65 22.71 -5.09
CA GLY A 155 2.90 21.49 -5.39
C GLY A 155 3.53 20.22 -4.80
N LYS A 156 4.63 20.33 -4.07
CA LYS A 156 5.29 19.20 -3.43
C LYS A 156 4.61 18.87 -2.11
N ARG A 157 4.45 17.58 -1.82
CA ARG A 157 3.94 17.10 -0.53
C ARG A 157 4.95 17.45 0.55
N VAL A 158 4.51 18.19 1.57
CA VAL A 158 5.34 18.45 2.76
C VAL A 158 5.46 17.12 3.51
N LEU A 159 6.70 16.65 3.68
CA LEU A 159 7.00 15.42 4.40
C LEU A 159 6.40 15.45 5.81
N ARG A 160 5.71 14.37 6.18
CA ARG A 160 5.22 14.15 7.54
C ARG A 160 6.37 13.71 8.44
N THR A 161 6.46 14.31 9.62
CA THR A 161 7.17 13.74 10.77
C THR A 161 6.34 12.57 11.32
N VAL A 162 6.48 11.36 10.76
CA VAL A 162 6.08 10.05 11.32
C VAL A 162 4.85 9.96 12.26
N VAL A 163 3.82 9.22 11.86
CA VAL A 163 2.76 8.72 12.78
C VAL A 163 3.34 7.56 13.62
N PRO A 164 3.38 7.65 14.96
CA PRO A 164 3.78 6.55 15.83
C PRO A 164 2.79 5.36 15.78
N ARG A 165 3.36 4.15 15.89
CA ARG A 165 2.69 2.82 15.92
C ARG A 165 1.52 2.73 16.91
N ASP A 166 1.57 3.58 17.93
CA ASP A 166 0.59 3.63 19.02
C ASP A 166 -0.83 4.01 18.55
N LEU A 167 -1.00 4.72 17.42
CA LEU A 167 -2.34 5.05 16.90
C LEU A 167 -3.08 3.81 16.39
N GLU A 168 -2.40 2.92 15.67
CA GLU A 168 -3.00 1.70 15.10
C GLU A 168 -3.35 0.71 16.21
N GLU A 169 -2.47 0.56 17.21
CA GLU A 169 -2.72 -0.27 18.38
C GLU A 169 -3.84 0.31 19.28
N HIS A 170 -3.89 1.63 19.44
CA HIS A 170 -4.95 2.29 20.20
C HIS A 170 -6.31 2.21 19.48
N GLN A 171 -6.34 2.33 18.15
CA GLN A 171 -7.54 2.13 17.33
C GLN A 171 -8.04 0.68 17.44
N ALA A 172 -7.15 -0.31 17.31
CA ALA A 172 -7.49 -1.71 17.48
C ALA A 172 -8.03 -2.01 18.89
N ARG A 173 -7.49 -1.35 19.93
CA ARG A 173 -8.03 -1.42 21.30
C ARG A 173 -9.40 -0.74 21.44
N LEU A 174 -9.60 0.42 20.82
CA LEU A 174 -10.88 1.12 20.81
C LEU A 174 -11.97 0.30 20.10
N ASP A 175 -11.64 -0.26 18.93
CA ASP A 175 -12.53 -1.13 18.14
C ASP A 175 -12.84 -2.44 18.89
N ALA A 176 -11.88 -2.97 19.65
CA ALA A 176 -12.08 -4.11 20.53
C ALA A 176 -12.94 -3.77 21.77
N SER A 177 -12.86 -2.53 22.27
CA SER A 177 -13.59 -2.07 23.47
C SER A 177 -15.06 -1.71 23.20
N LEU A 178 -15.44 -1.46 21.94
CA LEU A 178 -16.84 -1.23 21.55
C LEU A 178 -17.61 -2.56 21.56
N SER A 179 -18.66 -2.62 22.39
CA SER A 179 -19.46 -3.84 22.52
C SER A 179 -20.14 -4.22 21.19
N PRO A 180 -20.34 -5.51 20.90
CA PRO A 180 -21.02 -5.96 19.68
C PRO A 180 -22.41 -5.32 19.48
N ILE A 181 -23.08 -4.96 20.58
CA ILE A 181 -24.40 -4.31 20.60
C ILE A 181 -24.30 -2.85 20.14
N GLN A 182 -23.23 -2.12 20.53
CA GLN A 182 -22.98 -0.75 20.05
C GLN A 182 -22.57 -0.74 18.57
N ARG A 183 -21.84 -1.77 18.10
CA ARG A 183 -21.52 -1.97 16.68
C ARG A 183 -22.78 -2.24 15.84
N ALA A 184 -23.73 -3.03 16.35
CA ALA A 184 -25.00 -3.30 15.66
C ALA A 184 -25.90 -2.05 15.56
N GLY A 185 -25.90 -1.18 16.58
CA GLY A 185 -26.65 0.08 16.59
C GLY A 185 -26.15 1.11 15.57
N GLN A 186 -24.85 1.14 15.27
CA GLN A 186 -24.28 2.04 14.24
C GLN A 186 -24.53 1.56 12.81
N VAL A 187 -24.80 0.27 12.60
CA VAL A 187 -25.05 -0.30 11.26
C VAL A 187 -26.54 -0.21 10.86
N GLN A 188 -27.48 -0.13 11.82
CA GLN A 188 -28.92 -0.09 11.51
C GLN A 188 -29.51 1.29 11.18
N VAL A 189 -28.76 2.40 11.21
CA VAL A 189 -29.30 3.73 10.81
C VAL A 189 -29.03 4.08 9.34
N LYS A 190 -28.55 3.14 8.52
CA LYS A 190 -28.42 3.34 7.06
C LYS A 190 -29.27 2.35 6.27
N GLY A 191 -30.51 2.76 5.99
CA GLY A 191 -31.21 2.42 4.75
C GLY A 191 -32.27 1.31 4.82
N ALA A 192 -33.50 1.67 5.17
CA ALA A 192 -34.70 1.06 4.58
C ALA A 192 -35.83 2.11 4.48
N THR A 193 -36.01 2.60 3.25
CA THR A 193 -37.30 2.94 2.60
C THR A 193 -38.30 3.87 3.30
N ALA A 194 -38.46 5.07 2.73
CA ALA A 194 -39.78 5.60 2.43
C ALA A 194 -39.71 6.40 1.11
N SER A 195 -40.27 5.82 0.03
CA SER A 195 -40.64 6.58 -1.17
C SER A 195 -42.05 7.17 -0.99
N PRO A 196 -42.41 8.23 -1.75
CA PRO A 196 -43.48 9.15 -1.40
C PRO A 196 -44.84 8.67 -1.90
N LEU A 197 -45.88 8.88 -1.09
CA LEU A 197 -47.28 8.84 -1.55
C LEU A 197 -47.85 10.24 -1.48
N ALA A 198 -48.24 10.73 -2.65
CA ALA A 198 -49.01 11.94 -2.84
C ALA A 198 -50.46 11.78 -2.35
N GLU A 199 -51.04 12.92 -1.99
CA GLU A 199 -52.40 13.13 -1.48
C GLU A 199 -53.52 12.47 -2.28
N VAL A 200 -54.53 11.88 -1.60
CA VAL A 200 -55.97 12.10 -1.88
C VAL A 200 -56.79 11.94 -0.58
N SER A 201 -57.36 13.06 -0.12
CA SER A 201 -58.67 13.29 0.54
C SER A 201 -59.42 12.22 1.36
N LYS A 202 -59.86 12.65 2.57
CA LYS A 202 -61.21 12.53 3.20
C LYS A 202 -61.91 11.15 3.12
N ARG A 203 -62.36 10.50 4.21
CA ARG A 203 -63.36 10.92 5.23
C ARG A 203 -63.68 9.68 6.11
N VAL A 204 -64.04 9.89 7.39
CA VAL A 204 -65.05 9.12 8.20
C VAL A 204 -64.67 7.66 8.55
N SER A 205 -64.82 7.09 9.76
CA SER A 205 -65.50 7.41 11.02
C SER A 205 -64.91 6.54 12.15
N LEU A 206 -64.93 7.06 13.37
CA LEU A 206 -65.35 6.44 14.64
C LEU A 206 -65.26 4.90 14.80
N LYS A 207 -64.47 4.46 15.79
CA LYS A 207 -64.94 4.04 17.14
C LYS A 207 -63.72 3.60 17.97
N ASP A 208 -63.54 4.16 19.17
CA ASP A 208 -63.94 3.55 20.47
C ASP A 208 -63.49 2.09 20.56
N SER A 209 -62.77 1.65 21.58
CA SER A 209 -62.69 2.07 22.97
C SER A 209 -61.48 1.31 23.53
N GLY A 210 -60.57 1.95 24.25
CA GLY A 210 -60.60 1.93 25.71
C GLY A 210 -59.67 0.82 26.20
N GLU A 211 -59.00 0.87 27.33
CA GLU A 211 -58.76 1.81 28.40
C GLU A 211 -58.05 0.92 29.46
N VAL A 212 -57.37 1.54 30.42
CA VAL A 212 -57.02 0.95 31.73
C VAL A 212 -55.78 0.05 31.74
N SER A 213 -54.62 0.61 32.13
CA SER A 213 -54.03 0.60 33.50
C SER A 213 -53.42 -0.75 33.86
N GLY A 214 -52.33 -0.87 34.60
CA GLY A 214 -51.49 0.04 35.37
C GLY A 214 -50.23 -0.79 35.71
N ASP A 215 -49.06 -0.17 35.71
CA ASP A 215 -48.43 0.48 36.86
C ASP A 215 -47.59 -0.47 37.73
N ALA A 216 -46.36 0.00 37.97
CA ALA A 216 -45.52 -0.20 39.16
C ALA A 216 -45.10 -1.65 39.52
N SER A 217 -43.83 -2.04 39.41
CA SER A 217 -42.63 -1.62 40.18
C SER A 217 -42.22 -2.68 41.20
N GLN A 218 -40.94 -2.61 41.58
CA GLN A 218 -40.22 -3.26 42.69
C GLN A 218 -39.59 -4.62 42.36
N THR A 219 -38.27 -4.70 42.14
CA THR A 219 -37.12 -4.64 43.10
C THR A 219 -37.08 -5.77 44.12
N THR A 220 -36.07 -6.64 44.02
CA THR A 220 -35.17 -7.18 45.08
C THR A 220 -34.42 -8.39 44.46
N ALA A 221 -33.11 -8.32 44.20
CA ALA A 221 -31.99 -8.51 45.13
C ALA A 221 -32.09 -9.83 45.92
N GLY A 222 -31.20 -10.78 45.63
CA GLY A 222 -31.15 -12.08 46.28
C GLY A 222 -29.97 -12.93 45.81
N GLU A 223 -28.79 -12.57 46.29
CA GLU A 223 -27.54 -13.35 46.29
C GLU A 223 -27.74 -14.71 47.00
N GLN A 224 -27.26 -15.83 46.45
CA GLN A 224 -26.70 -16.95 47.22
C GLN A 224 -26.04 -18.03 46.34
N SER A 225 -24.70 -18.02 46.39
CA SER A 225 -23.80 -19.16 46.67
C SER A 225 -24.13 -20.59 46.19
N GLY A 226 -23.18 -21.16 45.46
CA GLY A 226 -22.57 -22.46 45.83
C GLY A 226 -22.94 -23.71 45.00
N PRO A 227 -22.11 -24.77 45.03
CA PRO A 227 -21.50 -25.32 43.82
C PRO A 227 -21.77 -26.85 43.64
N PRO A 228 -20.85 -27.62 43.01
CA PRO A 228 -20.94 -28.17 41.67
C PRO A 228 -21.39 -29.63 41.64
N ARG A 229 -21.80 -30.15 40.47
CA ARG A 229 -21.82 -31.60 40.23
C ARG A 229 -21.72 -31.98 38.76
N ASP A 230 -20.67 -32.75 38.46
CA ASP A 230 -20.48 -33.56 37.26
C ASP A 230 -21.67 -34.49 36.99
N ARG A 231 -22.05 -34.64 35.72
CA ARG A 231 -21.96 -35.91 34.98
C ARG A 231 -22.60 -35.85 33.58
N ARG A 232 -21.89 -36.54 32.67
CA ARG A 232 -22.37 -37.35 31.52
C ARG A 232 -22.80 -36.64 30.24
N THR A 233 -21.87 -36.67 29.30
CA THR A 233 -21.99 -37.32 27.98
C THR A 233 -23.33 -38.01 27.69
N GLU A 234 -24.08 -37.43 26.75
CA GLU A 234 -24.88 -38.17 25.77
C GLU A 234 -24.66 -37.53 24.39
N ALA A 235 -24.19 -38.36 23.46
CA ALA A 235 -24.25 -38.12 22.03
C ALA A 235 -25.70 -38.23 21.57
N PHE A 236 -26.14 -37.47 20.55
CA PHE A 236 -26.91 -38.01 19.42
C PHE A 236 -27.11 -36.96 18.31
N HIS A 237 -27.17 -37.51 17.11
CA HIS A 237 -27.33 -36.92 15.79
C HIS A 237 -28.52 -35.96 15.60
N TYR A 238 -28.29 -34.93 14.79
CA TYR A 238 -29.22 -34.44 13.76
C TYR A 238 -28.36 -34.19 12.50
N GLY A 239 -28.66 -34.69 11.31
CA GLY A 239 -29.95 -35.01 10.73
C GLY A 239 -30.11 -34.13 9.50
N ALA A 240 -29.78 -34.68 8.33
CA ALA A 240 -29.82 -34.02 7.03
C ALA A 240 -31.21 -33.46 6.72
N MET A 241 -31.28 -32.22 6.23
CA MET A 241 -32.53 -31.57 5.84
C MET A 241 -33.11 -32.18 4.56
N PRO A 242 -34.43 -32.42 4.50
CA PRO A 242 -35.09 -32.99 3.34
C PRO A 242 -35.44 -31.96 2.27
N VAL A 243 -35.32 -32.43 1.03
CA VAL A 243 -35.77 -31.79 -0.22
C VAL A 243 -37.30 -31.78 -0.30
N PRO A 244 -37.95 -30.64 -0.55
CA PRO A 244 -39.37 -30.64 -0.89
C PRO A 244 -39.59 -30.94 -2.38
N LYS A 245 -40.44 -31.95 -2.63
CA LYS A 245 -40.96 -32.33 -3.94
C LYS A 245 -41.95 -31.27 -4.46
N ARG A 246 -41.87 -31.01 -5.77
CA ARG A 246 -42.86 -30.23 -6.54
C ARG A 246 -44.18 -30.99 -6.63
N HIS A 247 -45.27 -30.28 -6.38
CA HIS A 247 -46.62 -30.64 -6.79
C HIS A 247 -46.94 -29.94 -8.11
N ASP A 248 -47.42 -30.70 -9.09
CA ASP A 248 -48.14 -30.21 -10.26
C ASP A 248 -49.58 -29.89 -9.87
N ALA A 249 -50.13 -28.77 -10.37
CA ALA A 249 -51.50 -28.65 -10.91
C ALA A 249 -51.84 -27.19 -11.32
N SER A 250 -52.08 -27.04 -12.63
CA SER A 250 -53.14 -26.25 -13.31
C SER A 250 -53.42 -24.77 -12.97
N ALA A 251 -53.26 -23.95 -14.03
CA ALA A 251 -54.15 -22.92 -14.58
C ALA A 251 -54.86 -21.93 -13.64
N ASP A 252 -54.56 -20.63 -13.77
CA ASP A 252 -55.45 -19.70 -14.49
C ASP A 252 -54.78 -18.33 -14.77
N GLN A 253 -55.49 -17.54 -15.56
CA GLN A 253 -55.09 -16.45 -16.44
C GLN A 253 -54.67 -15.10 -15.81
N ASN A 254 -54.03 -14.29 -16.68
CA ASN A 254 -54.06 -12.83 -16.81
C ASN A 254 -53.13 -11.97 -15.93
N GLY A 255 -52.26 -11.21 -16.62
CA GLY A 255 -51.56 -10.04 -16.08
C GLY A 255 -50.26 -9.78 -16.84
N GLY A 256 -50.30 -8.85 -17.80
CA GLY A 256 -49.23 -8.62 -18.76
C GLY A 256 -47.91 -8.13 -18.16
N GLU A 257 -46.82 -8.80 -18.55
CA GLU A 257 -45.46 -8.29 -18.43
C GLU A 257 -44.94 -7.87 -19.82
N GLU A 258 -44.59 -6.59 -19.92
CA GLU A 258 -43.85 -6.00 -21.01
C GLU A 258 -42.39 -6.51 -20.98
N LYS A 259 -42.14 -7.64 -21.66
CA LYS A 259 -40.79 -8.15 -21.87
C LYS A 259 -40.11 -7.42 -23.02
N VAL A 260 -39.13 -6.60 -22.66
CA VAL A 260 -38.18 -5.96 -23.59
C VAL A 260 -37.54 -7.03 -24.48
N GLY A 261 -37.92 -7.03 -25.76
CA GLY A 261 -37.48 -7.98 -26.77
C GLY A 261 -36.03 -7.79 -27.20
N VAL A 262 -35.08 -8.37 -26.47
CA VAL A 262 -33.69 -8.50 -26.92
C VAL A 262 -33.45 -9.83 -27.67
N PHE A 263 -34.34 -10.81 -27.52
CA PHE A 263 -34.22 -12.14 -28.15
C PHE A 263 -34.89 -12.29 -29.53
N THR A 264 -35.70 -11.33 -29.98
CA THR A 264 -36.34 -11.40 -31.32
C THR A 264 -35.43 -10.92 -32.44
N LYS A 265 -34.52 -9.95 -32.17
CA LYS A 265 -33.56 -9.46 -33.17
C LYS A 265 -32.51 -10.50 -33.60
N SER A 266 -32.11 -11.43 -32.72
CA SER A 266 -31.13 -12.47 -33.10
C SER A 266 -31.73 -13.50 -34.07
N ARG A 267 -33.03 -13.79 -33.95
CA ARG A 267 -33.75 -14.69 -34.85
C ARG A 267 -33.93 -14.11 -36.25
N GLU A 268 -34.24 -12.81 -36.36
CA GLU A 268 -34.33 -12.14 -37.67
C GLU A 268 -32.97 -12.05 -38.36
N LEU A 269 -31.90 -11.72 -37.63
CA LEU A 269 -30.52 -11.73 -38.15
C LEU A 269 -30.12 -13.13 -38.65
N GLY A 270 -30.49 -14.19 -37.92
CA GLY A 270 -30.24 -15.58 -38.34
C GLY A 270 -30.95 -15.94 -39.65
N THR A 271 -32.22 -15.54 -39.82
CA THR A 271 -32.98 -15.82 -41.06
C THR A 271 -32.48 -15.04 -42.28
N ARG A 272 -32.05 -13.78 -42.11
CA ARG A 272 -31.45 -12.99 -43.21
C ARG A 272 -30.09 -13.54 -43.61
N TYR A 273 -29.27 -13.97 -42.65
CA TYR A 273 -27.97 -14.58 -42.92
C TYR A 273 -28.12 -15.90 -43.67
N ARG A 274 -29.10 -16.72 -43.29
CA ARG A 274 -29.41 -17.99 -43.97
C ARG A 274 -29.81 -17.76 -45.44
N LYS A 275 -30.71 -16.81 -45.69
CA LYS A 275 -31.19 -16.49 -47.04
C LYS A 275 -30.09 -15.92 -47.93
N TRP A 276 -29.22 -15.06 -47.38
CA TRP A 276 -28.05 -14.54 -48.09
C TRP A 276 -27.01 -15.63 -48.40
N CYS A 277 -26.77 -16.57 -47.47
CA CYS A 277 -25.90 -17.71 -47.75
C CYS A 277 -26.48 -18.63 -48.83
N GLU A 278 -27.79 -18.91 -48.80
CA GLU A 278 -28.46 -19.73 -49.81
C GLU A 278 -28.43 -19.06 -51.19
N GLU A 279 -28.70 -17.75 -51.30
CA GLU A 279 -28.72 -17.03 -52.57
C GLU A 279 -27.31 -16.73 -53.14
N THR A 280 -26.32 -16.47 -52.29
CA THR A 280 -24.98 -16.03 -52.74
C THR A 280 -23.98 -17.19 -52.88
N VAL A 281 -24.14 -18.26 -52.08
CA VAL A 281 -23.18 -19.37 -52.00
C VAL A 281 -23.73 -20.64 -52.67
N GLY A 282 -25.04 -20.72 -52.87
CA GLY A 282 -25.78 -21.93 -53.23
C GLY A 282 -25.42 -22.62 -54.55
N HIS A 283 -24.65 -22.01 -55.47
CA HIS A 283 -24.48 -22.61 -56.80
C HIS A 283 -23.08 -22.79 -57.35
N LYS A 284 -21.98 -22.36 -56.70
CA LYS A 284 -20.63 -22.50 -57.31
C LYS A 284 -19.48 -22.92 -56.41
N VAL A 285 -19.64 -22.99 -55.09
CA VAL A 285 -18.53 -23.29 -54.19
C VAL A 285 -18.58 -24.75 -53.76
N ARG A 286 -17.60 -25.56 -54.16
CA ARG A 286 -17.48 -26.96 -53.70
C ARG A 286 -17.46 -26.99 -52.16
N PRO A 287 -18.11 -27.95 -51.48
CA PRO A 287 -18.19 -28.01 -50.02
C PRO A 287 -16.83 -27.90 -49.32
N ARG A 288 -15.79 -28.49 -49.93
CA ARG A 288 -14.40 -28.41 -49.44
C ARG A 288 -13.84 -26.98 -49.40
N VAL A 289 -14.20 -26.15 -50.38
CA VAL A 289 -13.77 -24.75 -50.45
C VAL A 289 -14.50 -23.91 -49.40
N LEU A 290 -15.79 -24.19 -49.17
CA LEU A 290 -16.55 -23.53 -48.11
C LEU A 290 -15.94 -23.79 -46.72
N VAL A 291 -15.64 -25.06 -46.42
CA VAL A 291 -15.01 -25.44 -45.14
C VAL A 291 -13.65 -24.77 -44.99
N ALA A 292 -12.83 -24.73 -46.05
CA ALA A 292 -11.55 -24.05 -46.03
C ALA A 292 -11.68 -22.53 -45.78
N MET A 293 -12.66 -21.87 -46.41
CA MET A 293 -12.92 -20.44 -46.17
C MET A 293 -13.41 -20.16 -44.76
N VAL A 294 -14.29 -21.00 -44.21
CA VAL A 294 -14.76 -20.87 -42.83
C VAL A 294 -13.60 -21.09 -41.85
N ALA A 295 -12.76 -22.11 -42.08
CA ALA A 295 -11.57 -22.35 -41.26
C ALA A 295 -10.58 -21.17 -41.33
N LEU A 296 -10.34 -20.61 -42.52
CA LEU A 296 -9.51 -19.43 -42.70
C LEU A 296 -10.09 -18.21 -41.95
N LEU A 297 -11.39 -17.98 -42.04
CA LEU A 297 -12.07 -16.88 -41.34
C LEU A 297 -11.99 -17.05 -39.82
N VAL A 298 -12.21 -18.27 -39.31
CA VAL A 298 -12.06 -18.60 -37.88
C VAL A 298 -10.62 -18.39 -37.43
N CYS A 299 -9.60 -18.75 -38.24
CA CYS A 299 -8.21 -18.45 -37.92
C CYS A 299 -7.92 -16.95 -37.95
N LEU A 300 -8.39 -16.22 -38.97
CA LEU A 300 -8.16 -14.79 -39.15
C LEU A 300 -8.81 -13.93 -38.06
N ILE A 301 -9.96 -14.35 -37.52
CA ILE A 301 -10.65 -13.64 -36.43
C ILE A 301 -10.25 -14.21 -35.06
N GLY A 302 -10.19 -15.53 -34.96
CA GLY A 302 -9.93 -16.25 -33.71
C GLY A 302 -8.50 -16.08 -33.21
N LEU A 303 -7.49 -16.02 -34.09
CA LEU A 303 -6.10 -15.81 -33.66
C LEU A 303 -5.89 -14.39 -33.09
N PRO A 304 -6.33 -13.29 -33.72
CA PRO A 304 -6.21 -11.96 -33.10
C PRO A 304 -7.03 -11.80 -31.83
N VAL A 305 -8.26 -12.33 -31.78
CA VAL A 305 -9.10 -12.27 -30.56
C VAL A 305 -8.48 -13.11 -29.44
N GLY A 306 -8.02 -14.33 -29.75
CA GLY A 306 -7.33 -15.20 -28.81
C GLY A 306 -6.02 -14.59 -28.32
N TYR A 307 -5.23 -13.99 -29.22
CA TYR A 307 -3.98 -13.31 -28.89
C TYR A 307 -4.21 -12.05 -28.05
N THR A 308 -5.22 -11.24 -28.36
CA THR A 308 -5.57 -10.05 -27.56
C THR A 308 -6.15 -10.43 -26.20
N ALA A 309 -6.96 -11.49 -26.11
CA ALA A 309 -7.43 -12.03 -24.84
C ALA A 309 -6.26 -12.58 -24.02
N TYR A 310 -5.35 -13.34 -24.63
CA TYR A 310 -4.12 -13.85 -24.01
C TYR A 310 -3.24 -12.70 -23.47
N LYS A 311 -3.01 -11.65 -24.27
CA LYS A 311 -2.26 -10.46 -23.84
C LYS A 311 -2.92 -9.68 -22.70
N ARG A 312 -4.23 -9.83 -22.49
CA ARG A 312 -4.97 -9.19 -21.40
C ARG A 312 -5.12 -10.07 -20.16
N MET A 313 -4.67 -11.33 -20.21
CA MET A 313 -4.74 -12.19 -19.04
C MET A 313 -3.84 -11.61 -17.94
N PRO A 314 -4.36 -11.44 -16.71
CA PRO A 314 -3.55 -10.95 -15.61
C PRO A 314 -2.40 -11.91 -15.33
N MET A 315 -1.21 -11.37 -15.11
CA MET A 315 -0.07 -12.16 -14.71
C MET A 315 -0.36 -12.91 -13.40
N SER A 316 0.05 -14.18 -13.31
CA SER A 316 -0.07 -14.95 -12.07
C SER A 316 1.09 -14.64 -11.12
N ARG A 317 0.83 -14.65 -9.81
CA ARG A 317 1.86 -14.44 -8.76
C ARG A 317 3.07 -15.37 -8.91
N HIS A 318 2.85 -16.63 -9.27
CA HIS A 318 3.92 -17.62 -9.42
C HIS A 318 4.96 -17.22 -10.48
N ARG A 319 4.61 -16.33 -11.43
CA ARG A 319 5.54 -15.86 -12.46
C ARG A 319 6.57 -14.86 -11.96
N ILE A 320 6.41 -14.27 -10.79
CA ILE A 320 7.39 -13.31 -10.25
C ILE A 320 8.30 -13.92 -9.19
N LEU A 321 8.02 -15.15 -8.76
CA LEU A 321 8.80 -15.81 -7.72
C LEU A 321 10.25 -16.02 -8.14
N GLY A 322 11.16 -15.93 -7.16
CA GLY A 322 12.59 -16.06 -7.35
C GLY A 322 13.34 -14.73 -7.25
N GLN A 323 14.63 -14.78 -7.60
CA GLN A 323 15.56 -13.65 -7.53
C GLN A 323 15.78 -13.04 -8.90
N TRP A 324 15.75 -11.72 -8.96
CA TRP A 324 15.88 -10.93 -10.17
C TRP A 324 16.87 -9.81 -9.95
N ILE A 325 17.76 -9.57 -10.91
CA ILE A 325 18.83 -8.58 -10.81
C ILE A 325 18.70 -7.62 -11.98
N ALA A 326 18.58 -6.34 -11.67
CA ALA A 326 18.60 -5.27 -12.66
C ALA A 326 20.05 -4.90 -12.96
N ASN A 327 20.50 -5.26 -14.16
CA ASN A 327 21.72 -4.70 -14.71
C ASN A 327 21.36 -3.39 -15.40
N VAL A 328 22.11 -2.34 -15.12
CA VAL A 328 22.07 -1.15 -15.95
C VAL A 328 22.86 -1.51 -17.21
N ASP A 329 22.16 -1.85 -18.29
CA ASP A 329 22.75 -1.85 -19.62
C ASP A 329 23.05 -0.37 -19.93
N VAL A 330 24.19 0.11 -19.44
CA VAL A 330 24.74 1.37 -19.93
C VAL A 330 25.13 1.07 -21.36
N ASP A 331 24.40 1.62 -22.32
CA ASP A 331 24.76 1.63 -23.73
C ASP A 331 26.18 2.21 -23.89
N SER A 332 27.16 1.33 -23.76
CA SER A 332 28.41 1.14 -24.51
C SER A 332 29.33 2.31 -24.87
N ASP A 333 29.16 3.56 -24.44
CA ASP A 333 30.08 4.63 -24.90
C ASP A 333 30.58 5.67 -23.86
N ALA A 334 30.15 5.66 -22.59
CA ALA A 334 30.45 6.79 -21.70
C ALA A 334 30.81 6.45 -20.24
N SER A 335 31.91 5.71 -20.02
CA SER A 335 32.89 6.03 -18.94
C SER A 335 33.99 4.97 -18.89
N LEU A 336 35.25 5.37 -19.12
CA LEU A 336 36.41 4.47 -19.12
C LEU A 336 36.82 3.93 -17.73
N ASP A 337 36.23 4.41 -16.63
CA ASP A 337 36.63 4.02 -15.27
C ASP A 337 35.48 3.50 -14.37
N GLY A 338 34.26 3.35 -14.90
CA GLY A 338 33.09 2.94 -14.11
C GLY A 338 32.77 1.46 -14.25
N VAL A 339 33.07 0.64 -13.24
CA VAL A 339 32.53 -0.72 -13.14
C VAL A 339 31.01 -0.60 -13.03
N VAL A 340 30.30 -0.79 -14.14
CA VAL A 340 28.84 -0.81 -14.17
C VAL A 340 28.39 -2.10 -13.48
N GLY A 341 28.09 -1.98 -12.19
CA GLY A 341 27.47 -3.03 -11.38
C GLY A 341 25.96 -3.09 -11.62
N PRO A 342 25.29 -4.17 -11.16
CA PRO A 342 23.84 -4.13 -11.02
C PRO A 342 23.44 -2.95 -10.12
N ALA A 343 22.37 -2.24 -10.48
CA ALA A 343 21.85 -1.15 -9.64
C ALA A 343 21.00 -1.69 -8.50
N MET A 344 20.28 -2.78 -8.74
CA MET A 344 19.39 -3.36 -7.74
C MET A 344 19.11 -4.84 -7.98
N GLY A 345 18.62 -5.50 -6.93
CA GLY A 345 18.07 -6.84 -6.96
C GLY A 345 16.74 -6.91 -6.22
N VAL A 346 15.83 -7.74 -6.71
CA VAL A 346 14.58 -8.05 -6.04
C VAL A 346 14.41 -9.55 -5.88
N SER A 347 13.93 -9.98 -4.72
CA SER A 347 13.49 -11.35 -4.47
C SER A 347 12.04 -11.36 -4.07
N PHE A 348 11.27 -12.28 -4.65
CA PHE A 348 9.90 -12.57 -4.23
C PHE A 348 9.80 -14.03 -3.82
N ASP A 349 9.27 -14.28 -2.64
CA ASP A 349 9.04 -15.63 -2.16
C ASP A 349 7.54 -16.03 -2.18
N GLU A 350 7.29 -17.30 -1.93
CA GLU A 350 5.93 -17.85 -1.82
C GLU A 350 5.22 -17.42 -0.54
N SER A 351 5.97 -17.11 0.52
CA SER A 351 5.42 -16.70 1.82
C SER A 351 4.79 -15.30 1.78
N GLY A 352 5.12 -14.49 0.78
CA GLY A 352 4.70 -13.10 0.68
C GLY A 352 5.75 -12.11 1.16
N LYS A 353 7.01 -12.52 1.35
CA LYS A 353 8.15 -11.64 1.59
C LYS A 353 8.79 -11.17 0.30
N CYS A 354 9.19 -9.91 0.33
CA CYS A 354 9.95 -9.26 -0.73
C CYS A 354 11.22 -8.66 -0.14
N VAL A 355 12.34 -8.86 -0.85
CA VAL A 355 13.61 -8.20 -0.57
C VAL A 355 13.91 -7.28 -1.73
N LEU A 356 14.06 -5.98 -1.47
CA LEU A 356 14.53 -4.97 -2.40
C LEU A 356 15.93 -4.56 -1.98
N MET A 357 16.94 -5.03 -2.71
CA MET A 357 18.34 -4.66 -2.50
C MET A 357 18.72 -3.58 -3.50
N ASN A 358 19.05 -2.39 -3.02
CA ASN A 358 19.70 -1.36 -3.83
C ASN A 358 21.20 -1.42 -3.56
N THR A 359 22.01 -1.31 -4.62
CA THR A 359 23.48 -1.29 -4.44
C THR A 359 23.95 0.06 -3.91
N VAL A 360 23.19 1.12 -4.16
CA VAL A 360 23.37 2.46 -3.60
C VAL A 360 22.13 2.85 -2.82
N GLY A 361 22.31 3.37 -1.61
CA GLY A 361 21.21 3.78 -0.73
C GLY A 361 20.57 2.64 0.08
N SER A 362 19.36 2.90 0.60
CA SER A 362 18.71 2.00 1.55
C SER A 362 18.06 0.80 0.87
N SER A 363 18.40 -0.40 1.35
CA SER A 363 17.72 -1.64 1.00
C SER A 363 16.59 -1.95 1.99
N TRP A 364 15.66 -2.82 1.60
CA TRP A 364 14.47 -3.13 2.38
C TRP A 364 14.03 -4.59 2.27
N THR A 365 13.44 -5.10 3.34
CA THR A 365 12.78 -6.40 3.39
C THR A 365 11.46 -6.25 4.13
N GLY A 366 10.39 -6.80 3.55
CA GLY A 366 9.08 -6.75 4.18
C GLY A 366 8.08 -7.66 3.48
N ASP A 367 6.81 -7.43 3.78
CA ASP A 367 5.71 -8.19 3.19
C ASP A 367 5.27 -7.56 1.88
N TYR A 368 4.71 -8.37 0.98
CA TYR A 368 4.06 -7.91 -0.23
C TYR A 368 2.72 -8.61 -0.40
N THR A 369 1.74 -7.89 -0.91
CA THR A 369 0.43 -8.44 -1.27
C THR A 369 0.18 -8.26 -2.75
N TRP A 370 -0.34 -9.33 -3.37
CA TRP A 370 -0.72 -9.30 -4.77
C TRP A 370 -2.17 -8.84 -4.89
N LEU A 371 -2.38 -7.64 -5.44
CA LEU A 371 -3.72 -7.06 -5.54
C LEU A 371 -4.26 -7.19 -6.95
N ASN A 372 -5.57 -7.42 -7.06
CA ASN A 372 -6.23 -7.41 -8.35
C ASN A 372 -6.42 -5.96 -8.79
N ARG A 373 -5.90 -5.60 -9.98
CA ARG A 373 -5.97 -4.23 -10.50
C ARG A 373 -7.40 -3.73 -10.68
N SER A 374 -8.38 -4.64 -10.81
CA SER A 374 -9.79 -4.26 -10.85
C SER A 374 -10.25 -3.54 -9.57
N ASP A 375 -9.65 -3.82 -8.42
CA ASP A 375 -9.94 -3.16 -7.14
C ASP A 375 -9.43 -1.70 -7.12
N LEU A 376 -8.40 -1.39 -7.93
CA LEU A 376 -7.85 -0.04 -8.09
C LEU A 376 -8.62 0.82 -9.10
N ARG A 377 -9.65 0.26 -9.75
CA ARG A 377 -10.50 1.02 -10.68
C ARG A 377 -11.37 1.99 -9.88
N ASN A 378 -10.79 3.15 -9.58
CA ASN A 378 -11.51 4.26 -9.01
C ASN A 378 -12.63 4.67 -9.98
N ASN A 379 -13.88 4.76 -9.48
CA ASN A 379 -15.05 5.19 -10.24
C ASN A 379 -14.98 6.66 -10.69
N PHE A 380 -13.87 7.35 -10.42
CA PHE A 380 -13.63 8.70 -10.86
C PHE A 380 -13.54 8.83 -12.38
N ARG A 381 -14.51 9.55 -12.95
CA ARG A 381 -14.57 9.94 -14.36
C ARG A 381 -14.66 11.47 -14.44
N PRO A 382 -13.52 12.19 -14.50
CA PRO A 382 -13.57 13.63 -14.73
C PRO A 382 -14.21 13.90 -16.11
N LEU A 383 -14.94 15.02 -16.22
CA LEU A 383 -15.51 15.47 -17.49
C LEU A 383 -14.41 15.99 -18.43
N ASP A 384 -13.38 16.61 -17.85
CA ASP A 384 -12.23 17.16 -18.58
C ASP A 384 -11.01 16.24 -18.52
N GLU A 385 -10.13 16.39 -19.50
CA GLU A 385 -8.83 15.72 -19.48
C GLU A 385 -7.95 16.27 -18.36
N PHE A 386 -7.29 15.38 -17.62
CA PHE A 386 -6.50 15.75 -16.45
C PHE A 386 -5.28 14.85 -16.28
N GLU A 387 -4.12 15.43 -15.98
CA GLU A 387 -2.86 14.71 -15.76
C GLU A 387 -2.31 14.99 -14.35
N ILE A 388 -1.91 13.93 -13.65
CA ILE A 388 -1.13 13.99 -12.40
C ILE A 388 0.23 13.36 -12.68
N ARG A 389 1.29 14.05 -12.27
CA ARG A 389 2.65 13.50 -12.20
C ARG A 389 2.98 13.15 -10.76
N TYR A 390 3.39 11.90 -10.54
CA TYR A 390 3.78 11.39 -9.23
C TYR A 390 5.28 11.50 -9.01
N ASP A 391 6.07 11.19 -10.04
CA ASP A 391 7.52 11.13 -9.98
C ASP A 391 8.16 11.38 -11.36
N THR A 392 9.48 11.59 -11.39
CA THR A 392 10.29 11.74 -12.60
C THR A 392 11.10 10.46 -12.82
N PRO A 393 11.02 9.81 -13.99
CA PRO A 393 11.84 8.63 -14.29
C PRO A 393 13.33 9.02 -14.38
N GLU A 394 14.23 8.14 -13.90
CA GLU A 394 15.66 8.25 -14.27
C GLU A 394 15.87 8.03 -15.77
N SER A 395 16.97 8.54 -16.29
CA SER A 395 17.28 8.48 -17.72
C SER A 395 17.40 7.05 -18.26
N HIS A 396 17.83 6.10 -17.43
CA HIS A 396 17.94 4.68 -17.79
C HIS A 396 16.65 3.89 -17.55
N HIS A 397 15.60 4.50 -16.99
CA HIS A 397 14.31 3.85 -16.80
C HIS A 397 13.43 3.97 -18.04
N ARG A 398 12.89 2.84 -18.50
CA ARG A 398 11.95 2.85 -19.63
C ARG A 398 10.59 3.33 -19.16
N THR A 399 10.08 4.43 -19.69
CA THR A 399 8.71 4.88 -19.38
C THR A 399 7.70 4.23 -20.33
N ALA A 400 6.70 3.53 -19.79
CA ALA A 400 5.63 2.94 -20.58
C ALA A 400 4.28 2.92 -19.84
N VAL A 401 3.20 2.80 -20.61
CA VAL A 401 1.83 2.66 -20.08
C VAL A 401 1.69 1.32 -19.35
N VAL A 402 1.00 1.34 -18.21
CA VAL A 402 0.68 0.14 -17.43
C VAL A 402 -0.52 -0.56 -18.06
N GLU A 403 -0.29 -1.77 -18.55
CA GLU A 403 -1.28 -2.63 -19.23
C GLU A 403 -2.19 -3.35 -18.22
N ASP A 404 -3.40 -3.73 -18.64
CA ASP A 404 -4.35 -4.47 -17.78
C ASP A 404 -3.82 -5.86 -17.36
N SER A 405 -2.86 -6.42 -18.11
CA SER A 405 -2.20 -7.69 -17.83
C SER A 405 -1.05 -7.60 -16.83
N ASP A 406 -0.54 -6.38 -16.57
CA ASP A 406 0.52 -6.16 -15.60
C ASP A 406 0.02 -6.47 -14.19
N GLY A 407 0.88 -7.10 -13.39
CA GLY A 407 0.61 -7.32 -11.99
C GLY A 407 0.80 -6.04 -11.17
N TYR A 408 0.08 -5.94 -10.05
CA TYR A 408 0.29 -4.89 -9.06
C TYR A 408 0.55 -5.52 -7.69
N ILE A 409 1.62 -5.04 -7.07
CA ILE A 409 2.11 -5.49 -5.78
C ILE A 409 2.05 -4.31 -4.82
N GLU A 410 1.39 -4.47 -3.69
CA GLU A 410 1.50 -3.51 -2.58
C GLU A 410 2.57 -3.99 -1.61
N LEU A 411 3.49 -3.10 -1.25
CA LEU A 411 4.55 -3.36 -0.29
C LEU A 411 4.04 -2.97 1.11
N GLY A 412 4.28 -3.82 2.10
CA GLY A 412 3.83 -3.65 3.47
C GLY A 412 4.93 -3.92 4.50
N GLY A 413 4.75 -3.43 5.73
CA GLY A 413 5.70 -3.67 6.83
C GLY A 413 6.80 -2.61 7.00
N PHE A 414 6.74 -1.49 6.29
CA PHE A 414 7.58 -0.32 6.57
C PHE A 414 6.86 0.69 7.45
N VAL A 415 7.55 1.24 8.47
CA VAL A 415 6.95 2.11 9.50
C VAL A 415 7.11 3.61 9.17
N LYS A 416 8.20 4.02 8.51
CA LYS A 416 8.56 5.44 8.35
C LYS A 416 8.72 5.90 6.91
N ALA A 417 9.61 5.25 6.17
CA ALA A 417 9.88 5.58 4.77
C ALA A 417 9.49 4.40 3.88
N PRO A 418 8.86 4.65 2.72
CA PRO A 418 8.68 3.61 1.72
C PRO A 418 10.06 3.06 1.28
N PRO A 419 10.15 1.78 0.91
CA PRO A 419 11.35 1.25 0.28
C PRO A 419 11.72 2.06 -0.96
N LEU A 420 13.01 2.06 -1.28
CA LEU A 420 13.51 2.65 -2.52
C LEU A 420 13.61 1.56 -3.59
N LEU A 421 13.24 1.90 -4.82
CA LEU A 421 13.52 1.13 -6.02
C LEU A 421 14.44 1.99 -6.88
N ASP A 422 15.72 1.65 -6.93
CA ASP A 422 16.75 2.42 -7.64
C ASP A 422 16.71 3.92 -7.29
N GLY A 423 16.68 4.22 -5.98
CA GLY A 423 16.59 5.57 -5.45
C GLY A 423 15.17 6.17 -5.34
N HIS A 424 14.16 5.57 -5.96
CA HIS A 424 12.79 6.11 -5.95
C HIS A 424 11.91 5.51 -4.85
N PRO A 425 11.19 6.32 -4.05
CA PRO A 425 10.30 5.83 -3.00
C PRO A 425 9.06 5.13 -3.58
N VAL A 426 8.91 3.84 -3.28
CA VAL A 426 7.81 3.00 -3.79
C VAL A 426 6.97 2.41 -2.67
N ARG A 427 5.65 2.54 -2.78
CA ARG A 427 4.67 1.85 -1.89
C ARG A 427 4.06 0.62 -2.55
N GLY A 428 4.11 0.59 -3.86
CA GLY A 428 3.66 -0.54 -4.66
C GLY A 428 4.41 -0.55 -5.97
N LEU A 429 4.47 -1.72 -6.57
CA LEU A 429 5.20 -2.01 -7.78
C LEU A 429 4.24 -2.54 -8.83
N PHE A 430 4.40 -2.08 -10.07
CA PHE A 430 3.89 -2.80 -11.22
C PHE A 430 4.92 -3.85 -11.62
N VAL A 431 4.46 -4.99 -12.09
CA VAL A 431 5.34 -6.05 -12.56
C VAL A 431 4.85 -6.57 -13.89
N ARG A 432 5.78 -6.68 -14.83
CA ARG A 432 5.55 -7.21 -16.17
C ARG A 432 6.61 -8.26 -16.46
N ARG A 433 6.20 -9.44 -16.92
CA ARG A 433 7.14 -10.49 -17.32
C ARG A 433 7.11 -10.69 -18.82
N ASP A 434 8.27 -10.62 -19.44
CA ASP A 434 8.50 -10.94 -20.85
C ASP A 434 9.58 -12.03 -20.95
N GLY A 435 9.15 -13.28 -21.12
CA GLY A 435 10.02 -14.45 -21.06
C GLY A 435 10.76 -14.57 -19.72
N ASP A 436 12.07 -14.36 -19.74
CA ASP A 436 12.96 -14.42 -18.56
C ASP A 436 13.35 -13.03 -18.03
N ARG A 437 12.72 -11.98 -18.56
CA ARG A 437 12.87 -10.61 -18.06
C ARG A 437 11.68 -10.27 -17.19
N LEU A 438 11.95 -9.70 -16.03
CA LEU A 438 10.96 -9.09 -15.15
C LEU A 438 11.19 -7.58 -15.16
N SER A 439 10.24 -6.84 -15.68
CA SER A 439 10.21 -5.38 -15.57
C SER A 439 9.45 -4.98 -14.32
N ILE A 440 10.09 -4.18 -13.47
CA ILE A 440 9.54 -3.68 -12.21
C ILE A 440 9.28 -2.19 -12.38
N GLY A 441 8.02 -1.80 -12.29
CA GLY A 441 7.54 -0.46 -12.57
C GLY A 441 7.13 0.30 -11.32
N TYR A 442 7.43 1.60 -11.27
CA TYR A 442 6.84 2.52 -10.29
C TYR A 442 6.04 3.63 -11.00
N PRO A 443 4.92 4.09 -10.41
CA PRO A 443 4.04 5.06 -11.08
C PRO A 443 4.73 6.42 -11.25
N VAL A 444 4.76 6.95 -12.48
CA VAL A 444 5.29 8.29 -12.77
C VAL A 444 4.21 9.29 -13.16
N LYS A 445 3.16 8.84 -13.86
CA LYS A 445 2.03 9.70 -14.24
C LYS A 445 0.71 8.96 -14.34
N ALA A 446 -0.37 9.68 -14.11
CA ALA A 446 -1.74 9.25 -14.42
C ALA A 446 -2.40 10.30 -15.29
N HIS A 447 -3.02 9.86 -16.37
CA HIS A 447 -3.73 10.71 -17.30
C HIS A 447 -5.17 10.21 -17.42
N TRP A 448 -6.15 11.10 -17.24
CA TRP A 448 -7.56 10.81 -17.44
C TRP A 448 -8.01 11.46 -18.73
N ALA A 449 -8.51 10.65 -19.66
CA ALA A 449 -9.14 11.12 -20.88
C ALA A 449 -10.36 10.25 -21.20
N ASN A 450 -11.45 10.87 -21.66
CA ASN A 450 -12.69 10.18 -22.03
C ASN A 450 -13.23 9.27 -20.91
N GLY A 451 -13.15 9.73 -19.65
CA GLY A 451 -13.56 8.97 -18.47
C GLY A 451 -12.73 7.71 -18.17
N ARG A 452 -11.55 7.55 -18.79
CA ARG A 452 -10.62 6.44 -18.54
C ARG A 452 -9.32 6.95 -17.95
N ARG A 453 -8.86 6.29 -16.88
CA ARG A 453 -7.54 6.52 -16.28
C ARG A 453 -6.50 5.66 -16.99
N VAL A 454 -5.47 6.29 -17.53
CA VAL A 454 -4.28 5.67 -18.11
C VAL A 454 -3.11 5.95 -17.16
N LEU A 455 -2.53 4.89 -16.62
CA LEU A 455 -1.34 4.97 -15.76
C LEU A 455 -0.09 4.75 -16.62
N SER A 456 0.97 5.50 -16.34
CA SER A 456 2.31 5.18 -16.85
C SER A 456 3.28 4.99 -15.70
N ALA A 457 4.17 4.03 -15.89
CA ALA A 457 5.21 3.68 -14.94
C ALA A 457 6.59 3.82 -15.59
N ALA A 458 7.58 4.06 -14.76
CA ALA A 458 8.99 3.91 -15.08
C ALA A 458 9.41 2.48 -14.75
N TRP A 459 9.94 1.76 -15.73
CA TRP A 459 10.22 0.33 -15.67
C TRP A 459 11.72 0.07 -15.59
N VAL A 460 12.12 -0.68 -14.57
CA VAL A 460 13.47 -1.22 -14.37
C VAL A 460 13.46 -2.68 -14.83
N ASP A 461 14.25 -3.00 -15.83
CA ASP A 461 14.31 -4.36 -16.37
C ASP A 461 15.32 -5.21 -15.57
N ALA A 462 14.87 -6.36 -15.07
CA ALA A 462 15.65 -7.30 -14.30
C ALA A 462 15.67 -8.69 -14.95
N MET A 463 16.80 -9.40 -14.81
CA MET A 463 16.97 -10.77 -15.29
C MET A 463 16.97 -11.75 -14.12
N SER A 464 16.47 -12.96 -14.37
CA SER A 464 16.54 -14.04 -13.37
C SER A 464 17.99 -14.35 -12.98
N PHE A 465 18.28 -14.39 -11.68
CA PHE A 465 19.61 -14.71 -11.16
C PHE A 465 20.10 -16.09 -11.60
N GLN A 466 19.21 -17.09 -11.66
CA GLN A 466 19.55 -18.43 -12.12
C GLN A 466 20.16 -18.40 -13.53
N ARG A 467 19.56 -17.59 -14.42
CA ARG A 467 20.06 -17.42 -15.78
C ARG A 467 21.38 -16.67 -15.84
N LEU A 468 21.58 -15.66 -14.98
CA LEU A 468 22.86 -14.96 -14.85
C LEU A 468 23.97 -15.91 -14.38
N ARG A 469 23.66 -16.85 -13.48
CA ARG A 469 24.58 -17.86 -12.99
C ARG A 469 24.92 -18.92 -14.05
N ASP A 470 23.92 -19.35 -14.81
CA ASP A 470 24.06 -20.40 -15.83
C ASP A 470 24.60 -19.87 -17.16
N ALA A 471 24.63 -18.54 -17.35
CA ALA A 471 25.26 -17.93 -18.50
C ALA A 471 26.74 -18.33 -18.53
N PRO A 472 27.23 -18.95 -19.63
CA PRO A 472 28.61 -19.39 -19.71
C PRO A 472 29.52 -18.18 -19.53
N ALA A 473 30.26 -18.15 -18.41
CA ALA A 473 31.22 -17.10 -18.09
C ALA A 473 32.22 -16.97 -19.25
N GLY A 474 32.01 -15.98 -20.12
CA GLY A 474 32.97 -15.66 -21.17
C GLY A 474 32.93 -16.48 -22.47
N ARG A 475 31.75 -16.91 -22.97
CA ARG A 475 31.65 -17.03 -24.45
C ARG A 475 31.59 -15.63 -25.05
N SER A 476 32.76 -15.02 -25.18
CA SER A 476 33.02 -13.94 -26.15
C SER A 476 32.36 -14.34 -27.46
N SER A 477 31.58 -13.42 -28.03
CA SER A 477 30.64 -13.62 -29.16
C SER A 477 31.28 -14.08 -30.49
N ASN A 478 32.53 -14.54 -30.49
CA ASN A 478 33.29 -14.97 -31.66
C ASN A 478 33.53 -16.49 -31.75
N ALA A 479 33.06 -17.31 -30.80
CA ALA A 479 33.21 -18.77 -30.88
C ALA A 479 32.02 -19.44 -31.58
N LYS A 480 32.29 -20.05 -32.73
CA LYS A 480 31.32 -20.75 -33.59
C LYS A 480 30.69 -21.97 -32.86
N PRO A 481 29.37 -22.19 -32.93
CA PRO A 481 28.69 -23.20 -32.12
C PRO A 481 28.54 -24.52 -32.86
N ASP A 482 29.54 -25.41 -32.75
CA ASP A 482 29.39 -26.81 -33.10
C ASP A 482 29.58 -27.63 -31.81
N ASP A 483 28.67 -28.57 -31.54
CA ASP A 483 28.57 -29.47 -30.37
C ASP A 483 27.90 -28.89 -29.10
N ALA A 484 26.58 -29.03 -29.05
CA ALA A 484 25.79 -28.94 -27.83
C ALA A 484 24.90 -30.18 -27.70
N SER A 485 25.28 -31.14 -26.85
CA SER A 485 24.32 -32.09 -26.29
C SER A 485 24.55 -32.27 -24.79
N THR A 486 23.43 -32.32 -24.07
CA THR A 486 23.26 -32.76 -22.67
C THR A 486 23.56 -31.72 -21.58
N VAL A 487 22.51 -31.02 -21.13
CA VAL A 487 22.46 -30.33 -19.82
C VAL A 487 21.32 -30.96 -19.00
N PRO A 488 21.57 -31.46 -17.78
CA PRO A 488 20.54 -32.07 -16.95
C PRO A 488 19.66 -31.02 -16.24
N ALA A 489 18.43 -31.41 -15.94
CA ALA A 489 17.43 -30.59 -15.25
C ALA A 489 17.87 -30.26 -13.81
N VAL A 490 17.87 -28.98 -13.47
CA VAL A 490 18.27 -28.43 -12.17
C VAL A 490 17.12 -28.56 -11.17
N VAL A 491 17.36 -29.29 -10.08
CA VAL A 491 16.55 -29.32 -8.87
C VAL A 491 16.91 -28.09 -8.03
N ASN A 492 15.99 -27.13 -7.96
CA ASN A 492 16.09 -25.91 -7.16
C ASN A 492 15.05 -26.01 -6.04
N ASP A 493 15.46 -26.16 -4.78
CA ASP A 493 14.62 -25.75 -3.62
C ASP A 493 15.25 -25.92 -2.21
N GLN A 494 16.45 -26.48 -2.03
CA GLN A 494 16.97 -26.74 -0.65
C GLN A 494 18.42 -26.34 -0.35
N ARG A 495 19.06 -25.45 -1.13
CA ARG A 495 20.45 -25.03 -0.88
C ARG A 495 20.63 -23.83 0.06
N SER A 496 19.67 -23.53 0.93
CA SER A 496 19.72 -22.32 1.76
C SER A 496 20.70 -22.33 2.94
N PHE A 497 21.38 -23.46 3.23
CA PHE A 497 22.37 -23.56 4.32
C PHE A 497 23.81 -23.80 3.83
N ALA A 498 23.99 -24.10 2.54
CA ALA A 498 25.32 -24.32 1.96
C ALA A 498 25.91 -23.03 1.35
N ALA A 499 25.10 -21.97 1.26
CA ALA A 499 25.51 -20.71 0.65
C ALA A 499 26.48 -19.94 1.55
N GLY A 500 26.29 -19.99 2.87
CA GLY A 500 27.14 -19.25 3.81
C GLY A 500 28.61 -19.67 3.78
N ASP A 501 28.88 -20.97 3.83
CA ASP A 501 30.25 -21.49 3.77
C ASP A 501 30.88 -21.28 2.38
N GLU A 502 30.09 -21.39 1.30
CA GLU A 502 30.55 -21.06 -0.06
C GLU A 502 30.95 -19.59 -0.18
N ILE A 503 30.13 -18.66 0.36
CA ILE A 503 30.45 -17.23 0.39
C ILE A 503 31.70 -17.01 1.23
N ARG A 504 31.79 -17.60 2.42
CA ARG A 504 32.94 -17.44 3.31
C ARG A 504 34.23 -17.88 2.63
N GLU A 505 34.24 -19.08 2.05
CA GLU A 505 35.41 -19.63 1.39
C GLU A 505 35.81 -18.82 0.15
N HIS A 506 34.82 -18.39 -0.64
CA HIS A 506 35.05 -17.50 -1.77
C HIS A 506 35.70 -16.18 -1.32
N LEU A 507 35.19 -15.54 -0.27
CA LEU A 507 35.75 -14.29 0.25
C LEU A 507 37.14 -14.47 0.90
N ARG A 508 37.42 -15.61 1.52
CA ARG A 508 38.77 -15.96 2.01
C ARG A 508 39.77 -16.12 0.87
N SER A 509 39.32 -16.64 -0.28
CA SER A 509 40.17 -16.88 -1.44
C SER A 509 40.55 -15.62 -2.21
N LEU A 510 39.89 -14.49 -1.93
CA LEU A 510 40.21 -13.21 -2.55
C LEU A 510 41.61 -12.74 -2.15
N GLN A 511 42.32 -12.15 -3.10
CA GLN A 511 43.65 -11.60 -2.86
C GLN A 511 43.58 -10.41 -1.90
N ASP A 512 44.62 -10.25 -1.09
CA ASP A 512 44.74 -9.09 -0.20
C ASP A 512 44.90 -7.81 -1.02
N GLU A 513 43.95 -6.90 -0.83
CA GLU A 513 43.96 -5.59 -1.46
C GLU A 513 44.63 -4.54 -0.57
N LYS A 514 45.32 -3.58 -1.19
CA LYS A 514 45.83 -2.39 -0.50
C LYS A 514 44.74 -1.30 -0.54
N PRO A 515 44.46 -0.61 0.58
CA PRO A 515 43.55 0.54 0.55
C PRO A 515 44.10 1.64 -0.37
N ARG A 516 43.22 2.37 -1.06
CA ARG A 516 43.65 3.56 -1.81
C ARG A 516 44.02 4.66 -0.81
N GLU A 517 44.85 5.59 -1.26
CA GLU A 517 45.20 6.78 -0.50
C GLU A 517 43.92 7.58 -0.22
N GLY A 518 43.47 7.63 1.04
CA GLY A 518 42.22 8.28 1.47
C GLY A 518 41.08 7.35 1.90
N ASP A 519 41.10 6.05 1.57
CA ASP A 519 40.04 5.09 1.95
C ASP A 519 40.19 4.54 3.39
N SER A 520 41.04 5.15 4.22
CA SER A 520 41.39 4.58 5.53
C SER A 520 40.32 4.87 6.58
N ILE A 521 39.29 4.03 6.64
CA ILE A 521 38.58 3.79 7.90
C ILE A 521 39.62 3.17 8.84
N GLY A 522 39.99 3.88 9.91
CA GLY A 522 41.01 3.44 10.85
C GLY A 522 40.76 2.02 11.34
N GLY A 523 41.66 1.09 10.98
CA GLY A 523 41.58 -0.33 11.40
C GLY A 523 40.84 -1.27 10.44
N ALA A 524 40.27 -0.79 9.33
CA ALA A 524 39.74 -1.65 8.29
C ALA A 524 40.84 -2.47 7.60
N VAL A 525 40.53 -3.71 7.24
CA VAL A 525 41.45 -4.62 6.52
C VAL A 525 40.80 -5.13 5.25
N SER A 526 41.56 -5.79 4.37
CA SER A 526 40.98 -6.47 3.19
C SER A 526 39.85 -7.42 3.61
N ILE A 527 38.86 -7.64 2.73
CA ILE A 527 37.74 -8.58 2.96
C ILE A 527 38.25 -9.95 3.44
N SER A 528 39.26 -10.51 2.76
CA SER A 528 39.90 -11.79 3.11
C SER A 528 40.38 -11.83 4.56
N ARG A 529 41.12 -10.80 5.01
CA ARG A 529 41.58 -10.66 6.39
C ARG A 529 40.45 -10.36 7.37
N ALA A 530 39.45 -9.61 6.95
CA ALA A 530 38.29 -9.29 7.77
C ALA A 530 37.50 -10.55 8.10
N VAL A 531 37.36 -11.48 7.15
CA VAL A 531 36.77 -12.81 7.39
C VAL A 531 37.60 -13.59 8.40
N GLN A 532 38.93 -13.69 8.22
CA GLN A 532 39.82 -14.37 9.17
C GLN A 532 39.76 -13.78 10.59
N ARG A 533 39.70 -12.45 10.72
CA ARG A 533 39.56 -11.76 12.01
C ARG A 533 38.19 -11.98 12.66
N ALA A 534 37.13 -11.99 11.86
CA ALA A 534 35.79 -12.27 12.36
C ALA A 534 35.69 -13.71 12.90
N GLU A 535 36.40 -14.67 12.31
CA GLU A 535 36.45 -16.06 12.78
C GLU A 535 37.19 -16.21 14.11
N SER A 536 38.28 -15.46 14.32
CA SER A 536 38.97 -15.46 15.61
C SER A 536 38.17 -14.80 16.73
N GLY A 537 37.15 -14.03 16.38
CA GLY A 537 36.44 -13.13 17.30
C GLY A 537 37.28 -11.91 17.67
N GLY A 538 36.62 -10.79 17.97
CA GLY A 538 37.25 -9.57 18.47
C GLY A 538 36.37 -8.88 19.50
N ASP A 539 36.97 -8.12 20.41
CA ASP A 539 36.22 -7.34 21.39
C ASP A 539 35.76 -6.00 20.79
N PHE A 540 34.45 -5.74 20.79
CA PHE A 540 33.85 -4.49 20.32
C PHE A 540 33.18 -3.75 21.46
N GLU A 541 33.33 -2.43 21.52
CA GLU A 541 32.70 -1.58 22.51
C GLU A 541 31.45 -0.90 21.93
N PHE A 542 30.27 -1.19 22.49
CA PHE A 542 29.00 -0.58 22.07
C PHE A 542 28.54 0.47 23.07
N THR A 543 27.95 1.56 22.56
CA THR A 543 27.36 2.59 23.41
C THR A 543 25.91 2.28 23.68
N VAL A 544 25.57 2.16 24.96
CA VAL A 544 24.18 1.97 25.39
C VAL A 544 23.71 3.29 25.96
N GLY A 545 22.85 4.01 25.23
CA GLY A 545 22.26 5.28 25.66
C GLY A 545 23.18 6.50 25.53
N SER A 546 22.58 7.69 25.66
CA SER A 546 23.22 9.00 25.40
C SER A 546 24.15 9.48 26.53
N GLY A 547 24.98 8.59 27.10
CA GLY A 547 25.95 9.01 28.14
C GLY A 547 26.59 7.94 29.03
N SER A 548 26.40 6.64 28.79
CA SER A 548 26.99 5.58 29.65
C SER A 548 28.13 4.82 28.98
N VAL A 549 29.08 4.38 29.84
CA VAL A 549 30.27 3.55 29.57
C VAL A 549 29.95 2.43 28.57
N GLY A 550 30.82 2.26 27.58
CA GLY A 550 30.62 1.27 26.53
C GLY A 550 30.75 -0.15 27.07
N ARG A 551 29.82 -1.03 26.68
CA ARG A 551 29.91 -2.46 27.00
C ARG A 551 30.82 -3.11 25.96
N ARG A 552 31.92 -3.73 26.41
CA ARG A 552 32.74 -4.59 25.57
C ARG A 552 32.06 -5.94 25.38
N VAL A 553 31.92 -6.36 24.13
CA VAL A 553 31.32 -7.63 23.72
C VAL A 553 32.25 -8.28 22.72
N ALA A 554 32.69 -9.51 23.02
CA ALA A 554 33.38 -10.34 22.04
C ALA A 554 32.41 -10.70 20.92
N TRP A 555 32.76 -10.36 19.68
CA TRP A 555 31.92 -10.51 18.52
C TRP A 555 32.70 -11.10 17.36
N GLN A 556 32.06 -12.01 16.62
CA GLN A 556 32.62 -12.57 15.39
C GLN A 556 32.43 -11.58 14.23
N ALA A 557 33.14 -10.46 14.27
CA ALA A 557 33.01 -9.39 13.30
C ALA A 557 34.33 -8.68 13.05
N SER A 558 34.41 -7.93 11.95
CA SER A 558 35.58 -7.10 11.60
C SER A 558 35.17 -5.94 10.71
N PHE A 559 35.85 -4.80 10.89
CA PHE A 559 35.86 -3.75 9.86
C PHE A 559 36.55 -4.28 8.61
N ALA A 560 35.98 -3.95 7.46
CA ALA A 560 36.41 -4.44 6.17
C ALA A 560 36.53 -3.28 5.19
N HIS A 561 37.39 -3.43 4.20
CA HIS A 561 37.38 -2.64 3.00
C HIS A 561 37.70 -3.56 1.83
N SER A 562 37.19 -3.23 0.64
CA SER A 562 37.63 -3.80 -0.61
C SER A 562 37.25 -2.88 -1.76
N GLN A 563 38.14 -2.80 -2.73
CA GLN A 563 37.96 -2.23 -4.05
C GLN A 563 37.27 -3.20 -5.02
N LEU A 564 37.30 -4.51 -4.73
CA LEU A 564 36.69 -5.55 -5.57
C LEU A 564 35.28 -5.95 -5.12
N VAL A 565 35.02 -5.95 -3.81
CA VAL A 565 33.79 -6.45 -3.20
C VAL A 565 32.96 -5.28 -2.68
N ASP A 566 31.94 -4.94 -3.44
CA ASP A 566 30.85 -4.03 -3.09
C ASP A 566 29.50 -4.76 -3.10
N ALA A 567 28.41 -4.04 -2.78
CA ALA A 567 27.06 -4.59 -2.84
C ALA A 567 26.70 -5.14 -4.24
N ALA A 568 27.18 -4.49 -5.31
CA ALA A 568 26.97 -4.91 -6.69
C ALA A 568 27.68 -6.22 -7.02
N TYR A 569 28.89 -6.42 -6.49
CA TYR A 569 29.66 -7.66 -6.59
C TYR A 569 28.94 -8.80 -5.89
N LEU A 570 28.50 -8.60 -4.65
CA LEU A 570 27.77 -9.62 -3.89
C LEU A 570 26.48 -10.01 -4.60
N LEU A 571 25.74 -9.03 -5.14
CA LEU A 571 24.52 -9.27 -5.89
C LEU A 571 24.78 -10.09 -7.17
N ARG A 572 25.81 -9.75 -7.95
CA ARG A 572 26.20 -10.53 -9.15
C ARG A 572 26.62 -11.95 -8.81
N ARG A 573 27.37 -12.12 -7.71
CA ARG A 573 28.01 -13.38 -7.38
C ARG A 573 27.07 -14.35 -6.65
N PHE A 574 26.27 -13.83 -5.73
CA PHE A 574 25.48 -14.62 -4.77
C PHE A 574 23.98 -14.37 -4.87
N GLY A 575 23.54 -13.41 -5.68
CA GLY A 575 22.14 -13.08 -5.84
C GLY A 575 21.63 -12.15 -4.76
N VAL A 576 20.30 -12.09 -4.64
CA VAL A 576 19.62 -11.21 -3.68
C VAL A 576 19.75 -11.81 -2.28
N PRO A 577 20.13 -11.03 -1.26
CA PRO A 577 20.27 -11.52 0.12
C PRO A 577 18.93 -12.01 0.67
N ILE A 578 18.99 -12.78 1.76
CA ILE A 578 17.80 -13.29 2.46
C ILE A 578 17.03 -12.13 3.10
N THR A 579 17.77 -11.18 3.69
CA THR A 579 17.20 -9.94 4.20
C THR A 579 18.16 -8.79 3.92
N ALA A 580 17.61 -7.63 3.59
CA ALA A 580 18.32 -6.37 3.50
C ALA A 580 17.52 -5.31 4.25
N GLU A 581 18.12 -4.65 5.24
CA GLU A 581 17.44 -3.65 6.08
C GLU A 581 18.40 -2.49 6.42
N PRO A 582 17.90 -1.26 6.64
CA PRO A 582 18.76 -0.15 7.02
C PRO A 582 19.36 -0.36 8.42
N VAL A 583 20.61 0.05 8.60
CA VAL A 583 21.30 -0.02 9.90
C VAL A 583 20.64 0.92 10.89
N ARG A 584 20.14 0.38 12.02
CA ARG A 584 19.55 1.21 13.07
C ARG A 584 20.64 1.89 13.90
N GLU A 585 20.35 3.07 14.45
CA GLU A 585 21.33 3.86 15.20
C GLU A 585 22.01 3.08 16.32
N PHE A 586 21.27 2.24 17.04
CA PHE A 586 21.80 1.41 18.14
C PHE A 586 22.53 0.14 17.67
N GLU A 587 22.44 -0.21 16.38
CA GLU A 587 23.15 -1.34 15.76
C GLU A 587 24.47 -0.91 15.12
N LYS A 588 24.70 0.41 14.97
CA LYS A 588 25.94 0.96 14.41
C LYS A 588 27.10 0.67 15.36
N PRO A 589 28.10 -0.14 14.97
CA PRO A 589 29.30 -0.31 15.78
C PRO A 589 30.05 1.03 15.86
N ARG A 590 30.56 1.40 17.04
CA ARG A 590 31.40 2.59 17.15
C ARG A 590 32.84 2.23 16.82
N VAL A 591 33.33 2.71 15.69
CA VAL A 591 34.77 2.75 15.42
C VAL A 591 35.32 4.01 16.08
N THR A 592 36.35 3.89 16.92
CA THR A 592 37.06 5.06 17.43
C THR A 592 37.60 5.90 16.27
N GLY A 593 37.04 7.10 16.07
CA GLY A 593 37.46 8.03 15.00
C GLY A 593 36.98 7.70 13.59
N GLY A 594 35.99 6.82 13.42
CA GLY A 594 35.45 6.44 12.09
C GLY A 594 34.25 7.28 11.62
N GLU A 595 33.96 7.19 10.32
CA GLU A 595 32.78 7.78 9.70
C GLU A 595 31.47 7.21 10.27
N LEU A 596 30.43 8.04 10.31
CA LEU A 596 29.09 7.61 10.72
C LEU A 596 28.51 6.67 9.65
N PHE A 597 28.01 5.50 10.05
CA PHE A 597 27.27 4.56 9.18
C PHE A 597 25.87 5.10 8.81
N ASP A 598 25.75 6.39 8.55
CA ASP A 598 24.50 7.06 8.21
C ASP A 598 24.07 6.69 6.79
N GLY A 599 22.86 6.17 6.65
CA GLY A 599 22.35 5.67 5.37
C GLY A 599 22.88 4.29 4.97
N ALA A 600 23.69 3.64 5.82
CA ALA A 600 24.19 2.30 5.58
C ALA A 600 23.07 1.23 5.63
N SER A 601 23.28 0.13 4.92
CA SER A 601 22.37 -1.01 4.85
C SER A 601 23.04 -2.29 5.37
N TRP A 602 22.34 -3.03 6.23
CA TRP A 602 22.66 -4.41 6.57
C TRP A 602 22.20 -5.33 5.44
N LEU A 603 23.14 -6.12 4.90
CA LEU A 603 22.90 -7.15 3.90
C LEU A 603 23.16 -8.51 4.54
N ARG A 604 22.13 -9.36 4.62
CA ARG A 604 22.23 -10.68 5.25
C ARG A 604 22.19 -11.77 4.21
N TYR A 605 23.35 -12.35 4.01
CA TYR A 605 23.50 -13.62 3.32
C TYR A 605 23.52 -14.74 4.36
N ASP A 606 23.13 -15.94 3.96
CA ASP A 606 23.13 -17.13 4.82
C ASP A 606 24.39 -17.20 5.72
N GLY A 607 24.25 -16.96 7.03
CA GLY A 607 25.37 -16.98 7.98
C GLY A 607 26.37 -15.80 7.93
N ILE A 608 26.24 -14.84 7.00
CA ILE A 608 27.14 -13.68 6.88
C ILE A 608 26.36 -12.37 6.72
N ASP A 609 26.67 -11.44 7.60
CA ASP A 609 26.05 -10.14 7.74
C ASP A 609 27.08 -9.09 7.24
N PHE A 610 26.74 -8.29 6.23
CA PHE A 610 27.57 -7.19 5.74
C PHE A 610 26.92 -5.84 6.02
N VAL A 611 27.72 -4.81 6.27
CA VAL A 611 27.26 -3.42 6.23
C VAL A 611 27.84 -2.77 4.99
N ALA A 612 26.95 -2.31 4.12
CA ALA A 612 27.28 -1.47 2.98
C ALA A 612 27.03 0.00 3.35
N ASP A 613 27.97 0.89 3.05
CA ASP A 613 27.77 2.33 3.20
C ASP A 613 26.79 2.89 2.16
N ARG A 614 26.58 4.20 2.15
CA ARG A 614 25.66 4.87 1.21
C ARG A 614 26.04 4.66 -0.25
N ASP A 615 27.34 4.44 -0.51
CA ASP A 615 27.93 4.28 -1.84
C ASP A 615 28.04 2.79 -2.23
N GLY A 616 27.51 1.89 -1.39
CA GLY A 616 27.46 0.44 -1.63
C GLY A 616 28.73 -0.31 -1.22
N ARG A 617 29.73 0.35 -0.64
CA ARG A 617 31.00 -0.26 -0.27
C ARG A 617 30.86 -1.05 1.02
N ILE A 618 31.46 -2.24 1.08
CA ILE A 618 31.43 -3.06 2.27
C ILE A 618 32.45 -2.54 3.28
N VAL A 619 31.94 -2.04 4.41
CA VAL A 619 32.72 -1.38 5.47
C VAL A 619 32.81 -2.22 6.75
N PHE A 620 31.93 -3.20 6.89
CA PHE A 620 31.88 -4.09 8.04
C PHE A 620 31.34 -5.46 7.63
N LEU A 621 31.86 -6.52 8.23
CA LEU A 621 31.30 -7.86 8.10
C LEU A 621 31.23 -8.54 9.46
N ARG A 622 30.21 -9.39 9.61
CA ARG A 622 29.94 -10.18 10.79
C ARG A 622 29.59 -11.60 10.38
N LEU A 623 30.16 -12.59 11.06
CA LEU A 623 29.77 -13.98 10.95
C LEU A 623 28.68 -14.28 11.99
N ARG A 624 27.67 -15.04 11.56
CA ARG A 624 26.61 -15.52 12.44
C ARG A 624 26.88 -16.96 12.82
N GLU A 625 26.71 -17.25 14.09
CA GLU A 625 26.55 -18.64 14.50
C GLU A 625 25.20 -19.16 13.96
N PRO A 626 25.20 -20.30 13.27
CA PRO A 626 23.98 -20.90 12.76
C PRO A 626 23.04 -21.21 13.94
N GLY A 627 21.82 -20.66 13.89
CA GLY A 627 20.75 -20.97 14.86
C GLY A 627 20.52 -19.94 15.97
N LEU A 628 21.32 -18.88 16.10
CA LEU A 628 20.98 -17.80 17.03
C LEU A 628 19.92 -16.87 16.40
N PRO A 629 18.76 -16.68 17.06
CA PRO A 629 17.75 -15.75 16.58
C PRO A 629 18.33 -14.33 16.49
N ASN A 630 17.86 -13.56 15.51
CA ASN A 630 18.24 -12.16 15.35
C ASN A 630 18.22 -11.43 16.69
N LEU A 631 19.39 -10.99 17.16
CA LEU A 631 19.54 -10.17 18.37
C LEU A 631 18.78 -8.82 18.30
N SER A 632 18.11 -8.52 17.19
CA SER A 632 17.19 -7.38 17.06
C SER A 632 15.95 -7.49 17.95
N GLY A 633 15.71 -8.63 18.61
CA GLY A 633 14.55 -8.88 19.46
C GLY A 633 14.73 -8.70 20.98
N GLY A 634 15.93 -8.46 21.50
CA GLY A 634 16.07 -8.28 22.94
C GLY A 634 17.50 -8.13 23.40
N ILE A 635 17.80 -6.96 23.97
CA ILE A 635 18.74 -6.86 25.08
C ILE A 635 18.08 -7.61 26.24
N ALA A 636 18.06 -8.94 26.18
CA ALA A 636 17.64 -9.77 27.28
C ALA A 636 18.61 -9.50 28.43
N GLY A 637 18.07 -9.01 29.54
CA GLY A 637 18.83 -8.83 30.77
C GLY A 637 19.56 -10.12 31.09
N ALA A 638 20.88 -10.09 30.98
CA ALA A 638 21.71 -11.11 31.58
C ALA A 638 21.53 -10.94 33.09
N GLY A 639 20.63 -11.75 33.66
CA GLY A 639 20.50 -11.91 35.08
C GLY A 639 21.87 -12.23 35.66
N SER A 640 22.30 -11.40 36.59
CA SER A 640 23.37 -11.71 37.52
C SER A 640 23.03 -13.01 38.24
N ALA A 641 23.85 -14.03 38.05
CA ALA A 641 24.05 -15.06 39.07
C ALA A 641 25.41 -14.76 39.74
N PRO A 642 25.53 -14.98 41.06
CA PRO A 642 26.49 -14.31 41.95
C PRO A 642 27.96 -14.62 41.70
#